data_AF-A0A816G7B5-F1
#
_entry.id   AF-A0A816G7B5-F1
#
_cell.length_a   1.000
_cell.length_b   1.000
_cell.length_c   1.000
_cell.angle_alpha   90.00
_cell.angle_beta   90.00
_cell.angle_gamma   90.00
#
_symmetry.space_group_name_H-M   'P 1'
#
loop_
_entity.id
_entity.type
_entity.pdbx_description
1 polymer ?
#
loop_
_entity_poly.entity_id
_entity_poly.type
_entity_poly.pdbx_seq_one_letter_code
_entity_poly.pdbx_strand_id
1 'polypeptide(L)'
;EPEVTLYRGTRILIDECEQLKQNVGNLISMNGFLSSSLSKDVALMFAGKSNETHQSVLFEIECDLKEVQTIVLAHIVKYSVNKSEEEVLIDIGAVFKIISVEPEGDFILIKLKATDEGNKISKSYLEIIQAELKEKNVRIIWGDLLSGMGHYDKALEYFQKIQTLDSDIEDWQLQIHIGHVLQAQRLYNQAADHYRCAHDLWEKKNSTENISILLHISKISLEIGHYDEVLRALSRALKTYEDIPELDHNKIYYHDIANILSCFGRCYFNKGKYVQAISYFHSAYDTRETYYSSDHFESAYDLAHLGRIYKTKGDRKRALHYFSHATAIYDMTLPSDHPVRINHLSNIAQILEEQNKKEDALKYFRRALLLNQNVSLKIPVEIAVNLDLLANISHLEDDTEEALELYQQALEIKRTFLMENHLDIANALTIIGNILREKERYDEAFTNYTHAADIYEKISPDGHPHSAIVLHGIGFIYYTNNDYERALSCYKKAQIIYENNFFPGDSNFLRLLLCISEVYQSKGELSLAIKILKDCLITIQKYHSNDDLLLKRSYMMLADTYMLQDNIKDALYTYEKAFSIDVDDEIEHYVYHVGYLLLMSSYTMESSGQILQARNMQKNASIIFQKYDHLNLFNLVEALLDLPNDNTNYDKNNSSFDDLYGKAFIRASDIVEILYKDAGQSELSLFESKYIVDRIAYYYNAMYLYQRMFKYNEQRAAAIVLLACNYEKKQKYELAIYYYEQARNLYRQLMKEKNTTTDIDELETTIDQITDHLSHLKM
;
A
#
# COMPACT_ATOMS: atom_id res chain seq x y z
N GLU A 1 -38.85 -7.89 56.04
CA GLU A 1 -39.17 -9.21 55.47
C GLU A 1 -37.93 -9.80 54.78
N PRO A 2 -37.95 -11.01 54.17
CA PRO A 2 -36.84 -11.45 53.30
C PRO A 2 -36.69 -10.59 52.04
N GLU A 3 -37.79 -10.14 51.46
CA GLU A 3 -37.81 -9.11 50.42
C GLU A 3 -37.96 -7.74 51.08
N VAL A 4 -37.16 -6.77 50.65
CA VAL A 4 -37.20 -5.38 51.10
C VAL A 4 -37.04 -4.46 49.88
N THR A 5 -37.95 -3.51 49.69
CA THR A 5 -37.81 -2.47 48.67
C THR A 5 -37.29 -1.19 49.33
N LEU A 6 -36.19 -0.65 48.81
CA LEU A 6 -35.57 0.59 49.27
C LEU A 6 -35.68 1.67 48.20
N TYR A 7 -35.87 2.92 48.62
CA TYR A 7 -36.07 4.05 47.74
C TYR A 7 -34.99 5.12 47.94
N ARG A 8 -34.47 5.68 46.85
CA ARG A 8 -33.55 6.83 46.92
C ARG A 8 -33.86 7.85 45.84
N GLY A 9 -34.42 8.99 46.23
CA GLY A 9 -34.51 10.16 45.37
C GLY A 9 -33.17 10.90 45.32
N THR A 10 -32.75 11.30 44.13
CA THR A 10 -31.59 12.17 43.92
C THR A 10 -31.72 12.91 42.58
N ARG A 11 -30.73 13.73 42.26
CA ARG A 11 -30.51 14.24 40.90
C ARG A 11 -29.21 13.66 40.37
N ILE A 12 -29.22 13.27 39.11
CA ILE A 12 -28.03 12.80 38.35
C ILE A 12 -27.88 13.66 37.09
N LEU A 13 -26.72 13.64 36.46
CA LEU A 13 -26.52 14.34 35.19
C LEU A 13 -27.40 13.72 34.10
N ILE A 14 -27.81 14.53 33.12
CA ILE A 14 -28.62 14.05 31.98
C ILE A 14 -27.87 12.94 31.22
N ASP A 15 -26.56 13.10 31.01
CA ASP A 15 -25.72 12.11 30.32
C ASP A 15 -25.62 10.78 31.11
N GLU A 16 -25.50 10.84 32.44
CA GLU A 16 -25.54 9.65 33.30
C GLU A 16 -26.90 8.94 33.21
N CYS A 17 -28.00 9.69 33.10
CA CYS A 17 -29.32 9.12 32.90
C CYS A 17 -29.48 8.44 31.54
N GLU A 18 -28.90 8.98 30.46
CA GLU A 18 -28.87 8.32 29.15
C GLU A 18 -27.99 7.07 29.15
N GLN A 19 -26.84 7.09 29.85
CA GLN A 19 -26.02 5.90 30.06
C GLN A 19 -26.78 4.79 30.79
N LEU A 20 -27.59 5.12 31.81
CA LEU A 20 -28.43 4.15 32.51
C LEU A 20 -29.51 3.55 31.61
N LYS A 21 -30.11 4.33 30.70
CA LYS A 21 -31.07 3.82 29.68
C LYS A 21 -30.40 2.85 28.70
N GLN A 22 -29.19 3.15 28.26
CA GLN A 22 -28.42 2.29 27.34
C GLN A 22 -27.95 0.99 28.00
N ASN A 23 -27.89 0.95 29.35
CA ASN A 23 -27.38 -0.18 30.13
C ASN A 23 -28.47 -0.97 30.87
N VAL A 24 -29.74 -0.86 30.46
CA VAL A 24 -30.81 -1.74 30.98
C VAL A 24 -30.45 -3.22 30.70
N GLY A 25 -30.51 -4.04 31.75
CA GLY A 25 -30.06 -5.44 31.75
C GLY A 25 -28.63 -5.67 32.25
N ASN A 26 -27.79 -4.63 32.30
CA ASN A 26 -26.42 -4.69 32.81
C ASN A 26 -26.35 -4.43 34.33
N LEU A 27 -25.14 -4.57 34.89
CA LEU A 27 -24.84 -4.34 36.30
C LEU A 27 -24.35 -2.92 36.54
N ILE A 28 -24.71 -2.37 37.70
CA ILE A 28 -24.20 -1.11 38.26
C ILE A 28 -23.71 -1.35 39.69
N SER A 29 -22.55 -0.80 40.04
CA SER A 29 -22.02 -0.75 41.40
C SER A 29 -22.00 0.69 41.92
N MET A 30 -22.10 0.85 43.24
CA MET A 30 -22.01 2.15 43.91
C MET A 30 -20.70 2.27 44.69
N ASN A 31 -19.91 3.31 44.39
CA ASN A 31 -18.58 3.54 44.99
C ASN A 31 -18.62 4.16 46.41
N GLY A 32 -19.67 3.88 47.19
CA GLY A 32 -19.87 4.42 48.53
C GLY A 32 -21.15 3.90 49.18
N PHE A 33 -21.36 4.23 50.45
CA PHE A 33 -22.60 3.89 51.17
C PHE A 33 -23.80 4.61 50.53
N LEU A 34 -24.84 3.85 50.16
CA LEU A 34 -26.06 4.41 49.62
C LEU A 34 -27.09 4.57 50.75
N SER A 35 -27.36 5.81 51.14
CA SER A 35 -28.45 6.17 52.06
C SER A 35 -29.78 6.10 51.30
N SER A 36 -30.71 5.28 51.80
CA SER A 36 -32.01 5.00 51.19
C SER A 36 -33.11 5.00 52.27
N SER A 37 -34.37 5.04 51.85
CA SER A 37 -35.54 5.01 52.76
C SER A 37 -36.47 3.84 52.44
N LEU A 38 -37.16 3.31 53.45
CA LEU A 38 -38.28 2.38 53.25
C LEU A 38 -39.55 3.06 52.68
N SER A 39 -39.61 4.40 52.66
CA SER A 39 -40.75 5.17 52.14
C SER A 39 -40.45 5.82 50.78
N LYS A 40 -41.23 5.47 49.75
CA LYS A 40 -41.19 6.11 48.42
C LYS A 40 -41.41 7.63 48.52
N ASP A 41 -42.37 8.06 49.34
CA ASP A 41 -42.73 9.48 49.51
C ASP A 41 -41.63 10.29 50.18
N VAL A 42 -40.95 9.74 51.20
CA VAL A 42 -39.82 10.41 51.86
C VAL A 42 -38.62 10.47 50.92
N ALA A 43 -38.30 9.38 50.21
CA ALA A 43 -37.23 9.35 49.23
C ALA A 43 -37.44 10.39 48.11
N LEU A 44 -38.68 10.55 47.61
CA LEU A 44 -39.05 11.53 46.59
C LEU A 44 -38.74 12.98 46.98
N MET A 45 -38.77 13.32 48.28
CA MET A 45 -38.41 14.67 48.74
C MET A 45 -36.95 15.04 48.42
N PHE A 46 -36.06 14.04 48.32
CA PHE A 46 -34.64 14.21 47.99
C PHE A 46 -34.35 14.22 46.47
N ALA A 47 -35.30 13.78 45.63
CA ALA A 47 -35.15 13.81 44.17
C ALA A 47 -35.12 15.24 43.61
N GLY A 48 -35.78 16.18 44.29
CA GLY A 48 -35.85 17.58 43.86
C GLY A 48 -36.48 17.75 42.46
N LYS A 49 -36.27 18.92 41.85
CA LYS A 49 -36.74 19.20 40.48
C LYS A 49 -35.58 19.13 39.48
N SER A 50 -35.88 18.64 38.28
CA SER A 50 -34.96 18.67 37.13
C SER A 50 -34.61 20.12 36.74
N ASN A 51 -33.44 20.28 36.12
CA ASN A 51 -32.97 21.54 35.53
C ASN A 51 -32.22 21.24 34.22
N GLU A 52 -31.58 22.26 33.62
CA GLU A 52 -30.90 22.16 32.33
C GLU A 52 -29.72 21.16 32.27
N THR A 53 -29.21 20.68 33.42
CA THR A 53 -28.02 19.80 33.50
C THR A 53 -28.26 18.51 34.28
N HIS A 54 -29.26 18.49 35.16
CA HIS A 54 -29.55 17.38 36.05
C HIS A 54 -31.02 16.98 35.99
N GLN A 55 -31.26 15.68 35.90
CA GLN A 55 -32.58 15.08 35.90
C GLN A 55 -32.96 14.61 37.31
N SER A 56 -34.21 14.86 37.72
CA SER A 56 -34.81 14.29 38.94
C SER A 56 -35.05 12.80 38.74
N VAL A 57 -34.52 11.99 39.66
CA VAL A 57 -34.52 10.53 39.58
C VAL A 57 -34.91 9.91 40.92
N LEU A 58 -35.72 8.86 40.85
CA LEU A 58 -36.03 7.98 41.97
C LEU A 58 -35.53 6.58 41.67
N PHE A 59 -34.58 6.10 42.47
CA PHE A 59 -34.20 4.69 42.48
C PHE A 59 -35.19 3.89 43.33
N GLU A 60 -35.72 2.80 42.78
CA GLU A 60 -36.51 1.77 43.45
C GLU A 60 -35.68 0.49 43.43
N ILE A 61 -35.26 0.02 44.60
CA ILE A 61 -34.24 -1.02 44.77
C ILE A 61 -34.87 -2.23 45.45
N GLU A 62 -35.08 -3.31 44.69
CA GLU A 62 -35.55 -4.60 45.19
C GLU A 62 -34.38 -5.39 45.79
N CYS A 63 -34.46 -5.75 47.07
CA CYS A 63 -33.50 -6.60 47.76
C CYS A 63 -34.18 -7.87 48.29
N ASP A 64 -34.04 -9.00 47.58
CA ASP A 64 -34.35 -10.31 48.15
C ASP A 64 -33.12 -10.87 48.90
N LEU A 65 -33.18 -10.78 50.22
CA LEU A 65 -32.14 -11.23 51.16
C LEU A 65 -32.05 -12.76 51.29
N LYS A 66 -32.89 -13.53 50.58
CA LYS A 66 -32.69 -14.99 50.39
C LYS A 66 -31.80 -15.28 49.19
N GLU A 67 -31.99 -14.54 48.09
CA GLU A 67 -31.22 -14.69 46.85
C GLU A 67 -29.86 -13.99 46.90
N VAL A 68 -29.78 -12.86 47.61
CA VAL A 68 -28.61 -11.97 47.69
C VAL A 68 -28.01 -12.03 49.08
N GLN A 69 -26.88 -12.75 49.23
CA GLN A 69 -26.24 -12.94 50.53
C GLN A 69 -25.10 -11.96 50.81
N THR A 70 -24.66 -11.19 49.80
CA THR A 70 -23.51 -10.28 49.95
C THR A 70 -23.88 -8.84 50.29
N ILE A 71 -25.17 -8.46 50.22
CA ILE A 71 -25.62 -7.10 50.53
C ILE A 71 -25.86 -6.93 52.03
N VAL A 72 -25.21 -5.93 52.63
CA VAL A 72 -25.42 -5.57 54.04
C VAL A 72 -26.30 -4.33 54.11
N LEU A 73 -27.40 -4.43 54.86
CA LEU A 73 -28.36 -3.35 55.11
C LEU A 73 -28.31 -2.95 56.59
N ALA A 74 -28.08 -1.66 56.86
CA ALA A 74 -28.07 -1.11 58.20
C ALA A 74 -29.22 -0.10 58.37
N HIS A 75 -30.24 -0.47 59.15
CA HIS A 75 -31.38 0.39 59.48
C HIS A 75 -30.99 1.38 60.60
N ILE A 76 -30.69 2.62 60.23
CA ILE A 76 -30.02 3.62 61.07
C ILE A 76 -30.93 4.72 61.63
N VAL A 77 -32.26 4.54 61.60
CA VAL A 77 -33.28 5.52 62.05
C VAL A 77 -32.99 6.24 63.37
N LYS A 78 -32.30 5.60 64.33
CA LYS A 78 -31.89 6.25 65.60
C LYS A 78 -30.90 7.42 65.43
N TYR A 79 -30.22 7.47 64.29
CA TYR A 79 -29.18 8.43 63.92
C TYR A 79 -29.54 9.28 62.70
N SER A 80 -30.68 9.00 62.04
CA SER A 80 -31.10 9.80 60.89
C SER A 80 -31.38 11.24 61.28
N VAL A 81 -30.97 12.17 60.42
CA VAL A 81 -31.20 13.61 60.61
C VAL A 81 -32.70 13.92 60.53
N ASN A 82 -33.43 13.17 59.70
CA ASN A 82 -34.87 13.29 59.57
C ASN A 82 -35.58 12.15 60.33
N LYS A 83 -36.26 12.48 61.44
CA LYS A 83 -36.93 11.46 62.28
C LYS A 83 -38.16 10.80 61.65
N SER A 84 -38.64 11.29 60.51
CA SER A 84 -39.68 10.63 59.71
C SER A 84 -39.09 9.73 58.61
N GLU A 85 -37.77 9.67 58.47
CA GLU A 85 -37.10 8.84 57.49
C GLU A 85 -36.72 7.49 58.12
N GLU A 86 -37.32 6.42 57.59
CA GLU A 86 -36.88 5.07 57.89
C GLU A 86 -35.60 4.75 57.10
N GLU A 87 -34.51 5.43 57.49
CA GLU A 87 -33.23 5.42 56.78
C GLU A 87 -32.50 4.07 56.92
N VAL A 88 -32.10 3.53 55.77
CA VAL A 88 -31.34 2.30 55.60
C VAL A 88 -30.09 2.63 54.78
N LEU A 89 -28.91 2.37 55.34
CA LEU A 89 -27.67 2.38 54.58
C LEU A 89 -27.48 1.03 53.89
N ILE A 90 -27.12 1.07 52.62
CA ILE A 90 -26.61 -0.07 51.85
C ILE A 90 -25.08 0.04 51.80
N ASP A 91 -24.39 -1.08 52.02
CA ASP A 91 -22.93 -1.17 52.10
C ASP A 91 -22.19 -0.80 50.79
N ILE A 92 -20.92 -0.42 50.95
CA ILE A 92 -20.00 -0.07 49.83
C ILE A 92 -19.79 -1.31 48.96
N GLY A 93 -19.87 -1.14 47.63
CA GLY A 93 -19.66 -2.23 46.69
C GLY A 93 -20.88 -3.13 46.50
N ALA A 94 -22.06 -2.74 47.00
CA ALA A 94 -23.31 -3.34 46.57
C ALA A 94 -23.49 -3.21 45.05
N VAL A 95 -23.92 -4.31 44.42
CA VAL A 95 -24.12 -4.41 42.97
C VAL A 95 -25.60 -4.66 42.69
N PHE A 96 -26.12 -3.96 41.69
CA PHE A 96 -27.51 -4.04 41.27
C PHE A 96 -27.58 -4.28 39.77
N LYS A 97 -28.64 -4.96 39.33
CA LYS A 97 -29.01 -5.09 37.93
C LYS A 97 -30.02 -4.00 37.57
N ILE A 98 -29.79 -3.29 36.48
CA ILE A 98 -30.72 -2.28 35.98
C ILE A 98 -31.89 -3.01 35.32
N ILE A 99 -33.07 -2.96 35.92
CA ILE A 99 -34.29 -3.65 35.45
C ILE A 99 -35.04 -2.79 34.44
N SER A 100 -35.26 -1.51 34.75
CA SER A 100 -35.84 -0.55 33.81
C SER A 100 -35.53 0.90 34.20
N VAL A 101 -35.67 1.79 33.21
CA VAL A 101 -35.56 3.25 33.36
C VAL A 101 -36.78 3.86 32.67
N GLU A 102 -37.74 4.36 33.44
CA GLU A 102 -39.08 4.75 32.98
C GLU A 102 -39.42 6.19 33.43
N PRO A 103 -40.00 7.04 32.58
CA PRO A 103 -40.50 8.36 33.02
C PRO A 103 -41.78 8.21 33.85
N GLU A 104 -41.79 8.73 35.09
CA GLU A 104 -42.94 8.70 36.01
C GLU A 104 -43.31 10.15 36.41
N GLY A 105 -44.09 10.83 35.54
CA GLY A 105 -44.50 12.23 35.77
C GLY A 105 -43.34 13.22 35.65
N ASP A 106 -43.02 13.91 36.75
CA ASP A 106 -41.97 14.96 36.80
C ASP A 106 -40.55 14.41 37.06
N PHE A 107 -40.40 13.09 37.26
CA PHE A 107 -39.12 12.42 37.52
C PHE A 107 -38.95 11.14 36.69
N ILE A 108 -37.76 10.54 36.71
CA ILE A 108 -37.49 9.23 36.11
C ILE A 108 -37.36 8.18 37.21
N LEU A 109 -38.13 7.10 37.11
CA LEU A 109 -38.05 5.93 37.95
C LEU A 109 -36.99 4.98 37.40
N ILE A 110 -36.04 4.58 38.24
CA ILE A 110 -35.01 3.59 37.89
C ILE A 110 -35.16 2.39 38.82
N LYS A 111 -35.56 1.26 38.23
CA LYS A 111 -35.74 0.00 38.96
C LYS A 111 -34.45 -0.80 38.96
N LEU A 112 -34.00 -1.15 40.14
CA LEU A 112 -32.79 -1.91 40.40
C LEU A 112 -33.15 -3.18 41.17
N LYS A 113 -32.56 -4.33 40.83
CA LYS A 113 -32.58 -5.53 41.69
C LYS A 113 -31.18 -5.81 42.21
N ALA A 114 -31.02 -5.94 43.53
CA ALA A 114 -29.76 -6.34 44.15
C ALA A 114 -29.30 -7.71 43.64
N THR A 115 -28.00 -7.92 43.51
CA THR A 115 -27.45 -9.19 43.00
C THR A 115 -26.05 -9.49 43.50
N ASP A 116 -25.79 -10.77 43.76
CA ASP A 116 -24.45 -11.28 44.06
C ASP A 116 -23.58 -11.47 42.80
N GLU A 117 -24.10 -11.22 41.57
CA GLU A 117 -23.38 -11.45 40.30
C GLU A 117 -22.01 -10.75 40.28
N GLY A 118 -21.95 -9.45 40.62
CA GLY A 118 -20.69 -8.70 40.66
C GLY A 118 -19.70 -9.21 41.71
N ASN A 119 -20.19 -9.60 42.90
CA ASN A 119 -19.35 -10.16 43.95
C ASN A 119 -18.86 -11.59 43.61
N LYS A 120 -19.63 -12.37 42.85
CA LYS A 120 -19.17 -13.67 42.31
C LYS A 120 -18.06 -13.49 41.27
N ILE A 121 -18.16 -12.47 40.41
CA ILE A 121 -17.10 -12.09 39.45
C ILE A 121 -15.86 -11.58 40.19
N SER A 122 -16.02 -10.66 41.16
CA SER A 122 -14.89 -10.15 41.96
C SER A 122 -14.24 -11.23 42.81
N LYS A 123 -15.02 -12.18 43.34
CA LYS A 123 -14.52 -13.32 44.09
C LYS A 123 -13.81 -14.33 43.19
N SER A 124 -14.32 -14.65 42.00
CA SER A 124 -13.58 -15.52 41.07
C SER A 124 -12.29 -14.85 40.59
N TYR A 125 -12.29 -13.55 40.30
CA TYR A 125 -11.06 -12.79 40.04
C TYR A 125 -10.11 -12.80 41.24
N LEU A 126 -10.58 -12.60 42.46
CA LEU A 126 -9.75 -12.65 43.67
C LEU A 126 -9.23 -14.07 43.95
N GLU A 127 -9.99 -15.13 43.66
CA GLU A 127 -9.57 -16.52 43.82
C GLU A 127 -8.56 -16.92 42.72
N ILE A 128 -8.73 -16.44 41.49
CA ILE A 128 -7.74 -16.56 40.40
C ILE A 128 -6.46 -15.81 40.78
N ILE A 129 -6.56 -14.53 41.14
CA ILE A 129 -5.43 -13.70 41.57
C ILE A 129 -4.76 -14.30 42.81
N GLN A 130 -5.49 -14.85 43.78
CA GLN A 130 -4.92 -15.53 44.95
C GLN A 130 -4.31 -16.90 44.64
N ALA A 131 -4.79 -17.61 43.61
CA ALA A 131 -4.15 -18.81 43.10
C ALA A 131 -2.83 -18.46 42.40
N GLU A 132 -2.85 -17.45 41.51
CA GLU A 132 -1.64 -16.93 40.85
C GLU A 132 -0.62 -16.35 41.85
N LEU A 133 -1.08 -15.64 42.89
CA LEU A 133 -0.24 -15.10 43.98
C LEU A 133 0.31 -16.19 44.92
N LYS A 134 -0.31 -17.37 44.98
CA LYS A 134 0.23 -18.50 45.75
C LYS A 134 1.40 -19.18 45.05
N GLU A 135 1.49 -19.07 43.73
CA GLU A 135 2.56 -19.69 42.93
C GLU A 135 3.67 -18.71 42.53
N LYS A 136 3.39 -17.39 42.47
CA LYS A 136 4.38 -16.36 42.10
C LYS A 136 4.92 -15.59 43.30
N ASN A 137 6.25 -15.42 43.35
CA ASN A 137 6.92 -14.70 44.43
C ASN A 137 6.48 -13.22 44.46
N VAL A 138 5.88 -12.77 45.57
CA VAL A 138 5.32 -11.42 45.74
C VAL A 138 6.33 -10.30 45.40
N ARG A 139 7.63 -10.53 45.62
CA ARG A 139 8.67 -9.56 45.26
C ARG A 139 8.79 -9.40 43.75
N ILE A 140 8.72 -10.47 42.96
CA ILE A 140 8.71 -10.40 41.49
C ILE A 140 7.55 -9.53 41.00
N ILE A 141 6.34 -9.82 41.51
CA ILE A 141 5.10 -9.15 41.11
C ILE A 141 5.17 -7.64 41.35
N TRP A 142 5.83 -7.19 42.41
CA TRP A 142 6.02 -5.76 42.67
C TRP A 142 6.93 -5.08 41.63
N GLY A 143 7.99 -5.76 41.18
CA GLY A 143 8.87 -5.26 40.12
C GLY A 143 8.18 -5.24 38.76
N ASP A 144 7.43 -6.29 38.43
CA ASP A 144 6.60 -6.36 37.22
C ASP A 144 5.51 -5.28 37.23
N LEU A 145 4.89 -5.01 38.39
CA LEU A 145 3.89 -3.95 38.55
C LEU A 145 4.50 -2.55 38.35
N LEU A 146 5.69 -2.29 38.91
CA LEU A 146 6.43 -1.05 38.65
C LEU A 146 6.72 -0.86 37.16
N SER A 147 7.10 -1.94 36.47
CA SER A 147 7.30 -1.95 35.01
C SER A 147 6.01 -1.68 34.25
N GLY A 148 4.90 -2.33 34.62
CA GLY A 148 3.57 -2.12 34.03
C GLY A 148 3.02 -0.71 34.25
N MET A 149 3.41 -0.04 35.34
CA MET A 149 3.13 1.38 35.60
C MET A 149 4.06 2.35 34.83
N GLY A 150 4.98 1.84 34.01
CA GLY A 150 5.96 2.65 33.27
C GLY A 150 7.12 3.17 34.13
N HIS A 151 7.29 2.69 35.36
CA HIS A 151 8.38 3.06 36.25
C HIS A 151 9.61 2.14 36.09
N TYR A 152 10.05 1.97 34.83
CA TYR A 152 11.08 0.99 34.46
C TYR A 152 12.39 1.13 35.26
N ASP A 153 12.91 2.34 35.43
CA ASP A 153 14.17 2.54 36.18
C ASP A 153 14.04 2.13 37.65
N LYS A 154 12.88 2.36 38.27
CA LYS A 154 12.58 1.90 39.63
C LYS A 154 12.41 0.38 39.68
N ALA A 155 11.83 -0.23 38.65
CA ALA A 155 11.72 -1.68 38.54
C ALA A 155 13.11 -2.33 38.41
N LEU A 156 14.00 -1.77 37.58
CA LEU A 156 15.39 -2.22 37.46
C LEU A 156 16.18 -2.05 38.77
N GLU A 157 16.12 -0.87 39.40
CA GLU A 157 16.78 -0.62 40.69
C GLU A 157 16.26 -1.58 41.78
N TYR A 158 14.96 -1.88 41.76
CA TYR A 158 14.32 -2.82 42.68
C TYR A 158 14.74 -4.28 42.43
N PHE A 159 14.78 -4.73 41.17
CA PHE A 159 15.27 -6.07 40.83
C PHE A 159 16.77 -6.24 41.12
N GLN A 160 17.59 -5.21 40.87
CA GLN A 160 19.01 -5.20 41.28
C GLN A 160 19.16 -5.31 42.80
N LYS A 161 18.33 -4.60 43.58
CA LYS A 161 18.32 -4.74 45.05
C LYS A 161 17.91 -6.14 45.50
N ILE A 162 16.92 -6.77 44.86
CA ILE A 162 16.57 -8.18 45.10
C ILE A 162 17.77 -9.08 44.85
N GLN A 163 18.51 -8.88 43.76
CA GLN A 163 19.69 -9.70 43.42
C GLN A 163 20.80 -9.63 44.48
N THR A 164 20.92 -8.48 45.17
CA THR A 164 21.91 -8.31 46.25
C THR A 164 21.45 -8.81 47.62
N LEU A 165 20.19 -9.22 47.76
CA LEU A 165 19.62 -9.74 48.99
C LEU A 165 19.53 -11.26 48.90
N ASP A 166 19.90 -11.95 49.99
CA ASP A 166 19.67 -13.39 50.11
C ASP A 166 18.14 -13.63 50.03
N SER A 167 17.68 -14.30 48.97
CA SER A 167 16.27 -14.31 48.58
C SER A 167 15.84 -15.64 48.01
N ASP A 168 14.57 -16.00 48.23
CA ASP A 168 13.94 -17.23 47.74
C ASP A 168 13.65 -17.18 46.21
N ILE A 169 14.25 -16.25 45.46
CA ILE A 169 14.12 -16.11 44.02
C ILE A 169 15.40 -16.61 43.38
N GLU A 170 15.27 -17.51 42.42
CA GLU A 170 16.44 -18.04 41.71
C GLU A 170 16.98 -17.00 40.71
N ASP A 171 18.30 -16.83 40.63
CA ASP A 171 18.92 -15.79 39.78
C ASP A 171 18.40 -15.80 38.34
N TRP A 172 18.18 -16.98 37.75
CA TRP A 172 17.66 -17.10 36.38
C TRP A 172 16.25 -16.52 36.22
N GLN A 173 15.38 -16.64 37.23
CA GLN A 173 14.04 -16.04 37.21
C GLN A 173 14.17 -14.53 37.20
N LEU A 174 15.02 -13.99 38.09
CA LEU A 174 15.26 -12.56 38.19
C LEU A 174 15.84 -11.98 36.89
N GLN A 175 16.72 -12.71 36.20
CA GLN A 175 17.22 -12.32 34.89
C GLN A 175 16.09 -12.24 33.82
N ILE A 176 15.11 -13.15 33.83
CA ILE A 176 13.95 -13.07 32.92
C ILE A 176 13.16 -11.78 33.17
N HIS A 177 12.84 -11.47 34.43
CA HIS A 177 12.05 -10.28 34.77
C HIS A 177 12.79 -8.97 34.44
N ILE A 178 14.11 -8.90 34.70
CA ILE A 178 14.95 -7.78 34.23
C ILE A 178 14.89 -7.68 32.69
N GLY A 179 14.94 -8.82 31.98
CA GLY A 179 14.74 -8.89 30.54
C GLY A 179 13.39 -8.34 30.08
N HIS A 180 12.29 -8.64 30.79
CA HIS A 180 10.96 -8.08 30.48
C HIS A 180 10.92 -6.56 30.64
N VAL A 181 11.53 -6.00 31.70
CA VAL A 181 11.61 -4.54 31.90
C VAL A 181 12.40 -3.87 30.78
N LEU A 182 13.57 -4.41 30.43
CA LEU A 182 14.41 -3.88 29.36
C LEU A 182 13.72 -4.00 27.99
N GLN A 183 12.96 -5.08 27.75
CA GLN A 183 12.14 -5.24 26.54
C GLN A 183 10.98 -4.23 26.48
N ALA A 184 10.38 -3.88 27.63
CA ALA A 184 9.40 -2.80 27.72
C ALA A 184 10.04 -1.42 27.42
N GLN A 185 11.27 -1.18 27.89
CA GLN A 185 12.10 -0.02 27.54
C GLN A 185 12.66 -0.03 26.10
N ARG A 186 12.40 -1.07 25.30
CA ARG A 186 12.96 -1.28 23.94
C ARG A 186 14.49 -1.48 23.89
N LEU A 187 15.13 -1.75 25.03
CA LEU A 187 16.55 -2.08 25.15
C LEU A 187 16.81 -3.55 24.78
N TYR A 188 16.43 -3.94 23.56
CA TYR A 188 16.30 -5.34 23.16
C TYR A 188 17.59 -6.16 23.25
N ASN A 189 18.75 -5.59 22.91
CA ASN A 189 20.03 -6.29 23.05
C ASN A 189 20.33 -6.63 24.52
N GLN A 190 20.11 -5.68 25.44
CA GLN A 190 20.30 -5.92 26.87
C GLN A 190 19.31 -6.96 27.38
N ALA A 191 18.03 -6.87 26.99
CA ALA A 191 17.03 -7.88 27.31
C ALA A 191 17.43 -9.28 26.82
N ALA A 192 17.98 -9.40 25.61
CA ALA A 192 18.49 -10.66 25.07
C ALA A 192 19.68 -11.22 25.86
N ASP A 193 20.63 -10.37 26.28
CA ASP A 193 21.74 -10.79 27.13
C ASP A 193 21.26 -11.28 28.51
N HIS A 194 20.22 -10.64 29.07
CA HIS A 194 19.57 -11.13 30.30
C HIS A 194 18.83 -12.47 30.10
N TYR A 195 18.10 -12.69 29.00
CA TYR A 195 17.49 -14.00 28.74
C TYR A 195 18.53 -15.10 28.46
N ARG A 196 19.64 -14.78 27.79
CA ARG A 196 20.79 -15.71 27.63
C ARG A 196 21.42 -16.03 28.99
N CYS A 197 21.60 -15.03 29.85
CA CYS A 197 22.09 -15.23 31.21
C CYS A 197 21.14 -16.14 32.03
N ALA A 198 19.82 -15.95 31.91
CA ALA A 198 18.83 -16.84 32.52
C ALA A 198 18.98 -18.30 32.02
N HIS A 199 19.17 -18.49 30.71
CA HIS A 199 19.39 -19.80 30.09
C HIS A 199 20.65 -20.48 30.63
N ASP A 200 21.79 -19.78 30.62
CA ASP A 200 23.07 -20.26 31.14
C ASP A 200 23.01 -20.62 32.63
N LEU A 201 22.26 -19.86 33.44
CA LEU A 201 22.07 -20.11 34.87
C LEU A 201 21.19 -21.34 35.11
N TRP A 202 20.15 -21.51 34.30
CA TRP A 202 19.29 -22.70 34.33
C TRP A 202 20.06 -23.96 33.92
N GLU A 203 20.76 -23.97 32.78
CA GLU A 203 21.52 -25.13 32.29
C GLU A 203 22.61 -25.59 33.29
N LYS A 204 23.24 -24.67 34.03
CA LYS A 204 24.23 -25.00 35.07
C LYS A 204 23.63 -25.73 36.27
N LYS A 205 22.32 -25.56 36.52
CA LYS A 205 21.61 -26.12 37.67
C LYS A 205 20.76 -27.34 37.30
N ASN A 206 20.24 -27.37 36.09
CA ASN A 206 19.24 -28.32 35.62
C ASN A 206 19.69 -29.01 34.33
N SER A 207 19.63 -30.34 34.28
CA SER A 207 20.00 -31.15 33.10
C SER A 207 18.95 -31.17 31.98
N THR A 208 17.97 -30.27 32.01
CA THR A 208 16.80 -30.24 31.10
C THR A 208 16.62 -28.84 30.54
N GLU A 209 16.13 -28.72 29.30
CA GLU A 209 15.79 -27.44 28.69
C GLU A 209 14.70 -26.68 29.48
N ASN A 210 14.73 -25.34 29.46
CA ASN A 210 13.62 -24.51 29.92
C ASN A 210 12.93 -23.86 28.72
N ILE A 211 11.77 -24.41 28.36
CA ILE A 211 10.99 -23.97 27.19
C ILE A 211 10.63 -22.48 27.29
N SER A 212 10.20 -21.99 28.46
CA SER A 212 9.84 -20.58 28.65
C SER A 212 11.01 -19.64 28.36
N ILE A 213 12.22 -19.99 28.81
CA ILE A 213 13.42 -19.20 28.50
C ILE A 213 13.73 -19.22 27.00
N LEU A 214 13.65 -20.39 26.35
CA LEU A 214 13.85 -20.52 24.91
C LEU A 214 12.82 -19.70 24.11
N LEU A 215 11.57 -19.60 24.58
CA LEU A 215 10.53 -18.76 23.98
C LEU A 215 10.79 -17.26 24.18
N HIS A 216 11.33 -16.85 25.33
CA HIS A 216 11.75 -15.47 25.55
C HIS A 216 12.94 -15.08 24.66
N ILE A 217 13.96 -15.96 24.53
CA ILE A 217 15.07 -15.80 23.58
C ILE A 217 14.54 -15.73 22.15
N SER A 218 13.69 -16.66 21.72
CA SER A 218 13.18 -16.66 20.35
C SER A 218 12.35 -15.41 20.04
N LYS A 219 11.57 -14.91 21.01
CA LYS A 219 10.79 -13.67 20.85
C LYS A 219 11.72 -12.46 20.71
N ILE A 220 12.70 -12.27 21.59
CA ILE A 220 13.58 -11.09 21.53
C ILE A 220 14.49 -11.12 20.29
N SER A 221 15.05 -12.29 19.95
CA SER A 221 15.94 -12.44 18.80
C SER A 221 15.19 -12.26 17.48
N LEU A 222 13.88 -12.47 17.45
CA LEU A 222 13.03 -12.18 16.29
C LEU A 222 12.85 -10.67 16.07
N GLU A 223 12.71 -9.88 17.15
CA GLU A 223 12.61 -8.42 17.08
C GLU A 223 13.98 -7.76 16.79
N ILE A 224 15.10 -8.38 17.22
CA ILE A 224 16.48 -7.95 16.88
C ILE A 224 16.86 -8.31 15.43
N GLY A 225 16.24 -9.34 14.85
CA GLY A 225 16.58 -9.87 13.52
C GLY A 225 17.63 -11.01 13.53
N HIS A 226 17.95 -11.58 14.69
CA HIS A 226 18.84 -12.73 14.86
C HIS A 226 18.12 -14.06 14.54
N TYR A 227 17.60 -14.20 13.32
CA TYR A 227 16.71 -15.31 12.96
C TYR A 227 17.30 -16.71 13.16
N ASP A 228 18.62 -16.89 13.05
CA ASP A 228 19.26 -18.20 13.27
C ASP A 228 19.42 -18.56 14.76
N GLU A 229 19.30 -17.58 15.66
CA GLU A 229 19.10 -17.81 17.10
C GLU A 229 17.64 -18.20 17.38
N VAL A 230 16.68 -17.52 16.73
CA VAL A 230 15.24 -17.85 16.80
C VAL A 230 14.99 -19.30 16.39
N LEU A 231 15.47 -19.72 15.21
CA LEU A 231 15.27 -21.08 14.70
C LEU A 231 15.88 -22.13 15.65
N ARG A 232 17.10 -21.89 16.18
CA ARG A 232 17.73 -22.81 17.14
C ARG A 232 16.95 -22.91 18.45
N ALA A 233 16.49 -21.79 19.01
CA ALA A 233 15.72 -21.79 20.25
C ALA A 233 14.36 -22.48 20.08
N LEU A 234 13.64 -22.18 19.00
CA LEU A 234 12.36 -22.82 18.69
C LEU A 234 12.51 -24.32 18.40
N SER A 235 13.58 -24.77 17.71
CA SER A 235 13.82 -26.20 17.49
C SER A 235 14.12 -26.95 18.79
N ARG A 236 14.86 -26.36 19.73
CA ARG A 236 15.08 -26.94 21.07
C ARG A 236 13.77 -27.00 21.86
N ALA A 237 12.98 -25.93 21.85
CA ALA A 237 11.68 -25.87 22.51
C ALA A 237 10.70 -26.91 21.97
N LEU A 238 10.57 -27.02 20.63
CA LEU A 238 9.68 -27.99 19.98
C LEU A 238 10.09 -29.42 20.33
N LYS A 239 11.38 -29.75 20.22
CA LYS A 239 11.87 -31.08 20.59
C LYS A 239 11.58 -31.40 22.07
N THR A 240 11.73 -30.43 22.96
CA THR A 240 11.45 -30.63 24.39
C THR A 240 9.97 -30.96 24.63
N TYR A 241 9.05 -30.42 23.82
CA TYR A 241 7.65 -30.86 23.83
C TYR A 241 7.49 -32.25 23.20
N GLU A 242 8.10 -32.54 22.05
CA GLU A 242 8.04 -33.87 21.39
C GLU A 242 8.54 -35.03 22.28
N ASP A 243 9.47 -34.76 23.20
CA ASP A 243 9.97 -35.73 24.19
C ASP A 243 9.01 -35.95 25.39
N ILE A 244 7.88 -35.21 25.50
CA ILE A 244 6.85 -35.40 26.53
C ILE A 244 5.92 -36.58 26.15
N PRO A 245 5.52 -37.46 27.10
CA PRO A 245 4.60 -38.55 26.80
C PRO A 245 3.20 -38.07 26.37
N GLU A 246 2.60 -38.70 25.35
CA GLU A 246 1.26 -38.37 24.84
C GLU A 246 0.15 -38.36 25.91
N LEU A 247 0.32 -39.16 26.97
CA LEU A 247 -0.61 -39.23 28.11
C LEU A 247 -0.66 -37.95 28.95
N ASP A 248 0.38 -37.13 28.89
CA ASP A 248 0.50 -35.85 29.61
C ASP A 248 0.13 -34.65 28.72
N HIS A 249 -0.21 -34.88 27.43
CA HIS A 249 -0.64 -33.82 26.51
C HIS A 249 -2.02 -33.26 26.91
N ASN A 250 -2.01 -32.05 27.47
CA ASN A 250 -3.22 -31.29 27.79
C ASN A 250 -3.44 -30.14 26.78
N LYS A 251 -4.46 -29.29 26.96
CA LYS A 251 -4.69 -28.14 26.05
C LYS A 251 -3.54 -27.12 26.04
N ILE A 252 -2.81 -26.96 27.15
CA ILE A 252 -1.67 -26.03 27.26
C ILE A 252 -0.50 -26.53 26.41
N TYR A 253 -0.25 -27.84 26.40
CA TYR A 253 0.76 -28.46 25.53
C TYR A 253 0.56 -28.10 24.04
N TYR A 254 -0.66 -28.26 23.52
CA TYR A 254 -0.97 -27.91 22.13
C TYR A 254 -1.01 -26.39 21.87
N HIS A 255 -1.31 -25.57 22.89
CA HIS A 255 -1.16 -24.12 22.84
C HIS A 255 0.27 -23.72 22.46
N ASP A 256 1.23 -24.26 23.21
CA ASP A 256 2.62 -23.85 23.13
C ASP A 256 3.27 -24.34 21.85
N ILE A 257 2.94 -25.55 21.39
CA ILE A 257 3.32 -26.04 20.06
C ILE A 257 2.78 -25.11 18.97
N ALA A 258 1.49 -24.76 19.00
CA ALA A 258 0.92 -23.87 18.00
C ALA A 258 1.60 -22.49 18.03
N ASN A 259 1.95 -21.96 19.21
CA ASN A 259 2.71 -20.72 19.35
C ASN A 259 4.14 -20.82 18.81
N ILE A 260 4.83 -21.94 19.02
CA ILE A 260 6.14 -22.24 18.43
C ILE A 260 6.05 -22.28 16.91
N LEU A 261 5.05 -22.98 16.36
CA LEU A 261 4.81 -23.06 14.91
C LEU A 261 4.52 -21.67 14.30
N SER A 262 3.66 -20.86 14.93
CA SER A 262 3.45 -19.46 14.50
C SER A 262 4.74 -18.64 14.56
N CYS A 263 5.61 -18.85 15.56
CA CYS A 263 6.89 -18.16 15.66
C CYS A 263 7.90 -18.60 14.59
N PHE A 264 7.93 -19.89 14.22
CA PHE A 264 8.65 -20.36 13.03
C PHE A 264 8.10 -19.68 11.76
N GLY A 265 6.78 -19.60 11.62
CA GLY A 265 6.10 -18.89 10.53
C GLY A 265 6.56 -17.43 10.42
N ARG A 266 6.53 -16.67 11.53
CA ARG A 266 7.04 -15.28 11.59
C ARG A 266 8.52 -15.20 11.21
N CYS A 267 9.34 -16.11 11.73
CA CYS A 267 10.78 -16.13 11.48
C CYS A 267 11.09 -16.33 9.99
N TYR A 268 10.46 -17.31 9.35
CA TYR A 268 10.61 -17.55 7.91
C TYR A 268 9.99 -16.43 7.07
N PHE A 269 8.88 -15.82 7.50
CA PHE A 269 8.30 -14.64 6.86
C PHE A 269 9.29 -13.47 6.85
N ASN A 270 9.89 -13.13 7.99
CA ASN A 270 10.87 -12.06 8.10
C ASN A 270 12.17 -12.35 7.32
N LYS A 271 12.62 -13.61 7.23
CA LYS A 271 13.70 -14.02 6.32
C LYS A 271 13.30 -14.02 4.83
N GLY A 272 12.04 -13.73 4.49
CA GLY A 272 11.52 -13.75 3.12
C GLY A 272 11.19 -15.14 2.55
N LYS A 273 11.32 -16.20 3.35
CA LYS A 273 11.15 -17.61 2.94
C LYS A 273 9.67 -18.02 3.04
N TYR A 274 8.85 -17.47 2.15
CA TYR A 274 7.39 -17.56 2.24
C TYR A 274 6.79 -18.96 2.11
N VAL A 275 7.44 -19.90 1.43
CA VAL A 275 6.94 -21.28 1.34
C VAL A 275 6.99 -21.98 2.70
N GLN A 276 8.12 -21.86 3.40
CA GLN A 276 8.27 -22.33 4.78
C GLN A 276 7.28 -21.62 5.70
N ALA A 277 7.17 -20.29 5.59
CA ALA A 277 6.25 -19.51 6.42
C ALA A 277 4.79 -19.99 6.28
N ILE A 278 4.30 -20.18 5.05
CA ILE A 278 2.95 -20.72 4.77
C ILE A 278 2.77 -22.09 5.44
N SER A 279 3.75 -23.00 5.31
CA SER A 279 3.69 -24.33 5.92
C SER A 279 3.53 -24.25 7.44
N TYR A 280 4.35 -23.44 8.10
CA TYR A 280 4.31 -23.30 9.56
C TYR A 280 3.04 -22.62 10.07
N PHE A 281 2.54 -21.58 9.39
CA PHE A 281 1.28 -20.95 9.77
C PHE A 281 0.06 -21.86 9.54
N HIS A 282 0.05 -22.69 8.50
CA HIS A 282 -0.98 -23.72 8.35
C HIS A 282 -0.92 -24.76 9.47
N SER A 283 0.25 -25.35 9.75
CA SER A 283 0.38 -26.32 10.85
C SER A 283 0.01 -25.72 12.21
N ALA A 284 0.27 -24.43 12.43
CA ALA A 284 -0.14 -23.72 13.63
C ALA A 284 -1.67 -23.55 13.70
N TYR A 285 -2.31 -23.12 12.61
CA TYR A 285 -3.76 -22.99 12.48
C TYR A 285 -4.46 -24.34 12.69
N ASP A 286 -4.03 -25.39 11.99
CA ASP A 286 -4.61 -26.74 12.05
C ASP A 286 -4.53 -27.30 13.49
N THR A 287 -3.44 -27.00 14.20
CA THR A 287 -3.29 -27.35 15.63
C THR A 287 -4.30 -26.59 16.50
N ARG A 288 -4.49 -25.28 16.30
CA ARG A 288 -5.47 -24.49 17.08
C ARG A 288 -6.91 -24.92 16.82
N GLU A 289 -7.27 -25.13 15.56
CA GLU A 289 -8.59 -25.59 15.14
C GLU A 289 -8.97 -26.94 15.78
N THR A 290 -8.00 -27.86 15.89
CA THR A 290 -8.21 -29.19 16.47
C THR A 290 -8.54 -29.16 17.97
N TYR A 291 -7.94 -28.25 18.76
CA TYR A 291 -7.99 -28.32 20.23
C TYR A 291 -8.82 -27.22 20.93
N TYR A 292 -9.12 -26.12 20.23
CA TYR A 292 -9.93 -25.01 20.74
C TYR A 292 -11.25 -24.91 19.98
N SER A 293 -11.18 -24.30 18.80
CA SER A 293 -12.19 -24.18 17.74
C SER A 293 -11.58 -23.32 16.62
N SER A 294 -12.22 -23.23 15.46
CA SER A 294 -11.85 -22.28 14.39
C SER A 294 -11.82 -20.83 14.88
N ASP A 295 -12.68 -20.50 15.84
CA ASP A 295 -12.99 -19.12 16.24
C ASP A 295 -12.07 -18.59 17.37
N HIS A 296 -11.00 -19.32 17.70
CA HIS A 296 -10.02 -18.90 18.71
C HIS A 296 -9.18 -17.70 18.21
N PHE A 297 -8.87 -16.74 19.07
CA PHE A 297 -8.33 -15.45 18.61
C PHE A 297 -6.92 -15.55 18.00
N GLU A 298 -6.07 -16.51 18.42
CA GLU A 298 -4.78 -16.78 17.78
C GLU A 298 -4.92 -17.54 16.45
N SER A 299 -6.05 -18.23 16.18
CA SER A 299 -6.30 -18.78 14.84
C SER A 299 -6.41 -17.65 13.81
N ALA A 300 -7.01 -16.53 14.20
CA ALA A 300 -7.03 -15.31 13.38
C ALA A 300 -5.63 -14.70 13.19
N TYR A 301 -4.68 -14.95 14.10
CA TYR A 301 -3.29 -14.49 13.98
C TYR A 301 -2.52 -15.26 12.90
N ASP A 302 -2.73 -16.57 12.79
CA ASP A 302 -2.13 -17.35 11.69
C ASP A 302 -2.75 -16.97 10.34
N LEU A 303 -4.08 -16.86 10.29
CA LEU A 303 -4.83 -16.39 9.12
C LEU A 303 -4.37 -14.99 8.69
N ALA A 304 -4.07 -14.10 9.64
CA ALA A 304 -3.51 -12.77 9.36
C ALA A 304 -2.18 -12.85 8.59
N HIS A 305 -1.25 -13.69 9.05
CA HIS A 305 0.05 -13.84 8.39
C HIS A 305 -0.05 -14.59 7.06
N LEU A 306 -0.93 -15.58 6.93
CA LEU A 306 -1.25 -16.18 5.63
C LEU A 306 -1.78 -15.12 4.66
N GLY A 307 -2.69 -14.26 5.11
CA GLY A 307 -3.19 -13.10 4.33
C GLY A 307 -2.06 -12.17 3.88
N ARG A 308 -1.15 -11.81 4.80
CA ARG A 308 0.04 -10.98 4.49
C ARG A 308 0.96 -11.65 3.47
N ILE A 309 1.24 -12.95 3.63
CA ILE A 309 2.09 -13.67 2.68
C ILE A 309 1.44 -13.74 1.30
N TYR A 310 0.15 -14.08 1.20
CA TYR A 310 -0.53 -14.16 -0.09
C TYR A 310 -0.67 -12.78 -0.75
N LYS A 311 -0.85 -11.69 0.03
CA LYS A 311 -0.74 -10.32 -0.47
C LYS A 311 0.63 -10.07 -1.07
N THR A 312 1.71 -10.32 -0.32
CA THR A 312 3.08 -10.11 -0.83
C THR A 312 3.36 -10.94 -2.07
N LYS A 313 2.83 -12.16 -2.18
CA LYS A 313 3.00 -13.01 -3.38
C LYS A 313 2.15 -12.59 -4.59
N GLY A 314 1.29 -11.56 -4.47
CA GLY A 314 0.38 -11.10 -5.52
C GLY A 314 -0.96 -11.84 -5.61
N ASP A 315 -1.22 -12.87 -4.79
CA ASP A 315 -2.50 -13.60 -4.76
C ASP A 315 -3.52 -12.84 -3.91
N ARG A 316 -4.02 -11.72 -4.47
CA ARG A 316 -5.00 -10.83 -3.85
C ARG A 316 -6.29 -11.55 -3.44
N LYS A 317 -6.70 -12.61 -4.17
CA LYS A 317 -7.91 -13.38 -3.88
C LYS A 317 -7.76 -14.18 -2.59
N ARG A 318 -6.65 -14.92 -2.42
CA ARG A 318 -6.36 -15.60 -1.16
C ARG A 318 -6.09 -14.62 -0.02
N ALA A 319 -5.36 -13.54 -0.29
CA ALA A 319 -5.10 -12.49 0.70
C ALA A 319 -6.41 -11.95 1.30
N LEU A 320 -7.36 -11.52 0.47
CA LEU A 320 -8.66 -11.04 0.93
C LEU A 320 -9.48 -12.12 1.65
N HIS A 321 -9.43 -13.38 1.19
CA HIS A 321 -10.10 -14.48 1.87
C HIS A 321 -9.58 -14.66 3.31
N TYR A 322 -8.26 -14.77 3.48
CA TYR A 322 -7.62 -14.92 4.79
C TYR A 322 -7.83 -13.70 5.70
N PHE A 323 -7.67 -12.48 5.17
CA PHE A 323 -7.91 -11.26 5.95
C PHE A 323 -9.38 -11.09 6.35
N SER A 324 -10.34 -11.45 5.50
CA SER A 324 -11.77 -11.41 5.85
C SER A 324 -12.09 -12.42 6.95
N HIS A 325 -11.55 -13.64 6.86
CA HIS A 325 -11.77 -14.67 7.88
C HIS A 325 -11.18 -14.27 9.23
N ALA A 326 -9.93 -13.78 9.25
CA ALA A 326 -9.30 -13.24 10.46
C ALA A 326 -10.09 -12.07 11.05
N THR A 327 -10.58 -11.14 10.21
CA THR A 327 -11.38 -9.98 10.66
C THR A 327 -12.70 -10.41 11.29
N ALA A 328 -13.38 -11.43 10.76
CA ALA A 328 -14.61 -11.96 11.36
C ALA A 328 -14.38 -12.50 12.77
N ILE A 329 -13.31 -13.28 12.99
CA ILE A 329 -12.93 -13.80 14.30
C ILE A 329 -12.56 -12.65 15.25
N TYR A 330 -11.77 -11.66 14.81
CA TYR A 330 -11.41 -10.51 15.64
C TYR A 330 -12.60 -9.60 15.99
N ASP A 331 -13.55 -9.41 15.05
CA ASP A 331 -14.77 -8.64 15.30
C ASP A 331 -15.70 -9.36 16.31
N MET A 332 -15.59 -10.69 16.46
CA MET A 332 -16.31 -11.49 17.47
C MET A 332 -15.58 -11.60 18.82
N THR A 333 -14.24 -11.59 18.84
CA THR A 333 -13.43 -11.95 20.03
C THR A 333 -12.77 -10.77 20.73
N LEU A 334 -12.59 -9.63 20.04
CA LEU A 334 -11.84 -8.48 20.57
C LEU A 334 -12.71 -7.23 20.72
N PRO A 335 -12.44 -6.38 21.73
CA PRO A 335 -12.98 -5.02 21.84
C PRO A 335 -12.83 -4.19 20.55
N SER A 336 -13.67 -3.16 20.39
CA SER A 336 -13.70 -2.28 19.20
C SER A 336 -12.37 -1.58 18.95
N ASP A 337 -11.65 -1.23 20.01
CA ASP A 337 -10.41 -0.47 20.05
C ASP A 337 -9.13 -1.32 19.98
N HIS A 338 -9.21 -2.65 19.87
CA HIS A 338 -8.02 -3.49 19.94
C HIS A 338 -7.05 -3.28 18.75
N PRO A 339 -5.74 -2.96 18.97
CA PRO A 339 -4.82 -2.55 17.91
C PRO A 339 -4.64 -3.50 16.72
N VAL A 340 -4.85 -4.80 16.94
CA VAL A 340 -4.81 -5.81 15.85
C VAL A 340 -5.84 -5.49 14.76
N ARG A 341 -7.05 -5.03 15.11
CA ARG A 341 -8.11 -4.70 14.14
C ARG A 341 -7.68 -3.58 13.18
N ILE A 342 -6.89 -2.63 13.68
CA ILE A 342 -6.34 -1.50 12.91
C ILE A 342 -5.43 -2.02 11.79
N ASN A 343 -4.44 -2.85 12.15
CA ASN A 343 -3.51 -3.47 11.19
C ASN A 343 -4.23 -4.31 10.12
N HIS A 344 -5.34 -4.95 10.47
CA HIS A 344 -6.16 -5.71 9.53
C HIS A 344 -6.88 -4.83 8.52
N LEU A 345 -7.55 -3.78 8.97
CA LEU A 345 -8.23 -2.81 8.11
C LEU A 345 -7.23 -2.12 7.16
N SER A 346 -6.03 -1.75 7.63
CA SER A 346 -4.96 -1.19 6.80
C SER A 346 -4.50 -2.14 5.70
N ASN A 347 -4.34 -3.43 6.01
CA ASN A 347 -3.94 -4.42 5.02
C ASN A 347 -5.00 -4.64 3.93
N ILE A 348 -6.29 -4.63 4.31
CA ILE A 348 -7.42 -4.68 3.38
C ILE A 348 -7.45 -3.42 2.50
N ALA A 349 -7.28 -2.24 3.09
CA ALA A 349 -7.26 -0.97 2.38
C ALA A 349 -6.19 -0.94 1.28
N GLN A 350 -4.96 -1.36 1.60
CA GLN A 350 -3.86 -1.46 0.63
C GLN A 350 -4.15 -2.47 -0.51
N ILE A 351 -4.84 -3.59 -0.25
CA ILE A 351 -5.22 -4.52 -1.34
C ILE A 351 -6.30 -3.91 -2.24
N LEU A 352 -7.18 -3.06 -1.69
CA LEU A 352 -8.21 -2.36 -2.48
C LEU A 352 -7.58 -1.24 -3.31
N GLU A 353 -6.63 -0.51 -2.76
CA GLU A 353 -5.77 0.45 -3.48
C GLU A 353 -5.03 -0.22 -4.65
N GLU A 354 -4.39 -1.37 -4.42
CA GLU A 354 -3.77 -2.19 -5.48
C GLU A 354 -4.76 -2.68 -6.56
N GLN A 355 -6.08 -2.60 -6.33
CA GLN A 355 -7.14 -2.90 -7.30
C GLN A 355 -7.74 -1.62 -7.93
N ASN A 356 -7.08 -0.46 -7.78
CA ASN A 356 -7.58 0.88 -8.14
C ASN A 356 -8.91 1.26 -7.46
N LYS A 357 -9.31 0.60 -6.36
CA LYS A 357 -10.55 0.91 -5.60
C LYS A 357 -10.30 1.98 -4.54
N LYS A 358 -9.87 3.16 -5.02
CA LYS A 358 -9.48 4.34 -4.22
C LYS A 358 -10.51 4.68 -3.12
N GLU A 359 -11.79 4.77 -3.48
CA GLU A 359 -12.86 5.08 -2.51
C GLU A 359 -13.04 4.02 -1.42
N ASP A 360 -12.92 2.73 -1.75
CA ASP A 360 -13.07 1.66 -0.76
C ASP A 360 -11.85 1.60 0.15
N ALA A 361 -10.63 1.76 -0.39
CA ALA A 361 -9.41 1.88 0.40
C ALA A 361 -9.51 3.02 1.45
N LEU A 362 -9.97 4.21 1.03
CA LEU A 362 -10.22 5.35 1.92
C LEU A 362 -11.22 5.01 3.05
N LYS A 363 -12.31 4.27 2.78
CA LYS A 363 -13.27 3.84 3.82
C LYS A 363 -12.59 2.96 4.88
N TYR A 364 -11.72 2.03 4.47
CA TYR A 364 -11.00 1.14 5.39
C TYR A 364 -9.91 1.87 6.18
N PHE A 365 -9.12 2.75 5.55
CA PHE A 365 -8.11 3.56 6.26
C PHE A 365 -8.74 4.53 7.26
N ARG A 366 -9.81 5.24 6.88
CA ARG A 366 -10.53 6.14 7.82
C ARG A 366 -11.16 5.36 8.98
N ARG A 367 -11.66 4.14 8.77
CA ARG A 367 -12.11 3.24 9.86
C ARG A 367 -10.95 2.83 10.76
N ALA A 368 -9.79 2.47 10.21
CA ALA A 368 -8.60 2.12 10.98
C ALA A 368 -8.12 3.28 11.86
N LEU A 369 -8.07 4.50 11.30
CA LEU A 369 -7.73 5.73 12.01
C LEU A 369 -8.69 6.03 13.17
N LEU A 370 -10.01 5.91 12.94
CA LEU A 370 -11.03 6.12 13.99
C LEU A 370 -10.85 5.15 15.16
N LEU A 371 -10.52 3.89 14.90
CA LEU A 371 -10.24 2.92 15.96
C LEU A 371 -8.97 3.28 16.75
N ASN A 372 -7.92 3.74 16.06
CA ASN A 372 -6.65 4.10 16.68
C ASN A 372 -6.72 5.39 17.52
N GLN A 373 -7.63 6.32 17.20
CA GLN A 373 -7.87 7.53 18.00
C GLN A 373 -8.47 7.24 19.38
N ASN A 374 -9.11 6.08 19.58
CA ASN A 374 -9.64 5.66 20.89
C ASN A 374 -8.58 4.95 21.75
N VAL A 375 -7.48 4.49 21.15
CA VAL A 375 -6.32 3.93 21.88
C VAL A 375 -5.53 5.08 22.51
N SER A 376 -5.08 4.94 23.75
CA SER A 376 -4.45 6.05 24.48
C SER A 376 -3.11 6.43 23.84
N LEU A 377 -3.09 7.56 23.10
CA LEU A 377 -2.00 8.11 22.25
C LEU A 377 -0.69 8.48 22.98
N LYS A 378 -0.21 7.65 23.91
CA LYS A 378 0.98 7.86 24.73
C LYS A 378 2.17 7.00 24.31
N ILE A 379 1.96 6.00 23.44
CA ILE A 379 3.01 5.10 22.96
C ILE A 379 3.51 5.59 21.59
N PRO A 380 4.80 5.97 21.45
CA PRO A 380 5.31 6.53 20.20
C PRO A 380 5.10 5.66 18.96
N VAL A 381 5.18 4.32 19.09
CA VAL A 381 4.95 3.41 17.97
C VAL A 381 3.50 3.48 17.46
N GLU A 382 2.51 3.70 18.33
CA GLU A 382 1.10 3.88 17.94
C GLU A 382 0.88 5.23 17.26
N ILE A 383 1.64 6.26 17.64
CA ILE A 383 1.69 7.55 16.94
C ILE A 383 2.27 7.34 15.53
N ALA A 384 3.34 6.55 15.36
CA ALA A 384 3.90 6.24 14.04
C ALA A 384 2.90 5.48 13.15
N VAL A 385 2.10 4.55 13.70
CA VAL A 385 1.01 3.88 12.97
C VAL A 385 -0.10 4.86 12.57
N ASN A 386 -0.45 5.83 13.42
CA ASN A 386 -1.39 6.89 13.07
C ASN A 386 -0.87 7.79 11.94
N LEU A 387 0.41 8.16 11.98
CA LEU A 387 1.05 8.96 10.94
C LEU A 387 1.12 8.21 9.60
N ASP A 388 1.47 6.91 9.61
CA ASP A 388 1.37 6.07 8.42
C ASP A 388 -0.07 6.04 7.87
N LEU A 389 -1.07 5.84 8.73
CA LEU A 389 -2.49 5.82 8.33
C LEU A 389 -2.94 7.12 7.68
N LEU A 390 -2.59 8.27 8.28
CA LEU A 390 -2.86 9.58 7.71
C LEU A 390 -2.12 9.76 6.37
N ALA A 391 -0.85 9.37 6.28
CA ALA A 391 -0.07 9.46 5.05
C ALA A 391 -0.65 8.63 3.89
N ASN A 392 -1.17 7.42 4.18
CA ASN A 392 -1.91 6.62 3.18
C ASN A 392 -3.18 7.35 2.73
N ILE A 393 -3.91 8.03 3.64
CA ILE A 393 -5.12 8.79 3.32
C ILE A 393 -4.77 10.02 2.45
N SER A 394 -3.79 10.84 2.84
CA SER A 394 -3.37 12.02 2.07
C SER A 394 -2.84 11.65 0.68
N HIS A 395 -2.09 10.55 0.56
CA HIS A 395 -1.66 10.02 -0.75
C HIS A 395 -2.87 9.61 -1.62
N LEU A 396 -3.88 8.97 -1.03
CA LEU A 396 -5.15 8.66 -1.69
C LEU A 396 -6.12 9.85 -1.83
N GLU A 397 -5.75 11.04 -1.36
CA GLU A 397 -6.45 12.30 -1.64
C GLU A 397 -5.63 13.20 -2.58
N ASP A 398 -4.59 12.63 -3.19
CA ASP A 398 -3.64 13.25 -4.13
C ASP A 398 -2.75 14.35 -3.51
N ASP A 399 -2.77 14.54 -2.19
CA ASP A 399 -1.81 15.39 -1.46
C ASP A 399 -0.51 14.62 -1.15
N THR A 400 0.35 14.61 -2.17
CA THR A 400 1.65 13.94 -2.13
C THR A 400 2.72 14.66 -1.29
N GLU A 401 2.49 15.90 -0.83
CA GLU A 401 3.45 16.58 0.06
C GLU A 401 3.10 16.30 1.52
N GLU A 402 1.82 16.42 1.91
CA GLU A 402 1.38 16.05 3.26
C GLU A 402 1.70 14.57 3.55
N ALA A 403 1.43 13.67 2.58
CA ALA A 403 1.80 12.26 2.71
C ALA A 403 3.31 12.06 2.96
N LEU A 404 4.17 12.79 2.24
CA LEU A 404 5.62 12.70 2.37
C LEU A 404 6.09 13.18 3.76
N GLU A 405 5.58 14.31 4.24
CA GLU A 405 5.88 14.84 5.57
C GLU A 405 5.44 13.86 6.68
N LEU A 406 4.23 13.30 6.58
CA LEU A 406 3.69 12.35 7.55
C LEU A 406 4.50 11.04 7.60
N TYR A 407 4.89 10.48 6.44
CA TYR A 407 5.78 9.31 6.41
C TYR A 407 7.17 9.61 6.98
N GLN A 408 7.72 10.81 6.76
CA GLN A 408 9.00 11.22 7.35
C GLN A 408 8.92 11.33 8.88
N GLN A 409 7.83 11.91 9.42
CA GLN A 409 7.57 11.94 10.86
C GLN A 409 7.43 10.53 11.44
N ALA A 410 6.70 9.63 10.76
CA ALA A 410 6.57 8.24 11.15
C ALA A 410 7.92 7.50 11.14
N LEU A 411 8.75 7.73 10.11
CA LEU A 411 10.09 7.16 9.99
C LEU A 411 11.02 7.62 11.14
N GLU A 412 10.97 8.89 11.53
CA GLU A 412 11.83 9.40 12.60
C GLU A 412 11.47 8.81 13.98
N ILE A 413 10.16 8.64 14.25
CA ILE A 413 9.71 7.89 15.43
C ILE A 413 10.17 6.43 15.34
N LYS A 414 10.00 5.77 14.18
CA LYS A 414 10.48 4.39 13.96
C LYS A 414 11.99 4.25 14.22
N ARG A 415 12.81 5.18 13.73
CA ARG A 415 14.27 5.22 14.00
C ARG A 415 14.62 5.46 15.46
N THR A 416 13.80 6.21 16.18
CA THR A 416 14.02 6.48 17.61
C THR A 416 13.73 5.27 18.50
N PHE A 417 12.75 4.43 18.13
CA PHE A 417 12.24 3.34 18.98
C PHE A 417 12.45 1.92 18.45
N LEU A 418 12.96 1.75 17.21
CA LEU A 418 13.29 0.47 16.59
C LEU A 418 14.78 0.41 16.24
N MET A 419 15.34 -0.80 16.18
CA MET A 419 16.73 -1.01 15.76
C MET A 419 16.94 -0.58 14.30
N GLU A 420 18.13 -0.07 13.98
CA GLU A 420 18.48 0.47 12.64
C GLU A 420 18.18 -0.51 11.48
N ASN A 421 18.33 -1.81 11.70
CA ASN A 421 18.07 -2.86 10.70
C ASN A 421 16.63 -3.42 10.78
N HIS A 422 15.66 -2.72 11.37
CA HIS A 422 14.28 -3.22 11.50
C HIS A 422 13.50 -3.13 10.18
N LEU A 423 12.69 -4.14 9.86
CA LEU A 423 11.93 -4.21 8.60
C LEU A 423 11.02 -2.99 8.37
N ASP A 424 10.39 -2.47 9.43
CA ASP A 424 9.50 -1.30 9.30
C ASP A 424 10.22 -0.01 8.91
N ILE A 425 11.53 0.10 9.20
CA ILE A 425 12.38 1.20 8.71
C ILE A 425 12.62 1.02 7.21
N ALA A 426 12.98 -0.19 6.75
CA ALA A 426 13.17 -0.47 5.31
C ALA A 426 11.87 -0.27 4.51
N ASN A 427 10.73 -0.66 5.05
CA ASN A 427 9.40 -0.43 4.46
C ASN A 427 9.12 1.07 4.31
N ALA A 428 9.28 1.86 5.38
CA ALA A 428 9.05 3.30 5.36
C ALA A 428 10.00 4.02 4.38
N LEU A 429 11.29 3.67 4.37
CA LEU A 429 12.27 4.17 3.40
C LEU A 429 11.88 3.85 1.95
N THR A 430 11.33 2.65 1.71
CA THR A 430 10.87 2.25 0.36
C THR A 430 9.68 3.08 -0.09
N ILE A 431 8.71 3.35 0.79
CA ILE A 431 7.54 4.19 0.51
C ILE A 431 7.97 5.64 0.21
N ILE A 432 8.81 6.22 1.08
CA ILE A 432 9.38 7.56 0.89
C ILE A 432 10.16 7.64 -0.43
N GLY A 433 10.96 6.63 -0.77
CA GLY A 433 11.67 6.56 -2.04
C GLY A 433 10.74 6.53 -3.26
N ASN A 434 9.61 5.81 -3.20
CA ASN A 434 8.60 5.79 -4.26
C ASN A 434 7.98 7.18 -4.50
N ILE A 435 7.54 7.85 -3.42
CA ILE A 435 6.92 9.17 -3.49
C ILE A 435 7.93 10.21 -4.01
N LEU A 436 9.17 10.19 -3.53
CA LEU A 436 10.23 11.08 -4.02
C LEU A 436 10.52 10.87 -5.51
N ARG A 437 10.52 9.61 -5.99
CA ARG A 437 10.69 9.28 -7.41
C ARG A 437 9.51 9.78 -8.25
N GLU A 438 8.28 9.66 -7.77
CA GLU A 438 7.08 10.19 -8.43
C GLU A 438 7.09 11.72 -8.54
N LYS A 439 7.77 12.41 -7.60
CA LYS A 439 8.03 13.85 -7.61
C LYS A 439 9.36 14.23 -8.29
N GLU A 440 9.97 13.31 -9.06
CA GLU A 440 11.23 13.48 -9.80
C GLU A 440 12.46 13.84 -8.93
N ARG A 441 12.38 13.70 -7.59
CA ARG A 441 13.47 13.96 -6.62
C ARG A 441 14.41 12.76 -6.53
N TYR A 442 15.06 12.44 -7.65
CA TYR A 442 15.78 11.17 -7.83
C TYR A 442 16.97 10.94 -6.88
N ASP A 443 17.73 11.96 -6.49
CA ASP A 443 18.88 11.80 -5.58
C ASP A 443 18.44 11.41 -4.14
N GLU A 444 17.34 12.01 -3.68
CA GLU A 444 16.74 11.69 -2.37
C GLU A 444 16.06 10.32 -2.42
N ALA A 445 15.37 10.00 -3.51
CA ALA A 445 14.81 8.67 -3.73
C ALA A 445 15.90 7.59 -3.73
N PHE A 446 17.01 7.82 -4.44
CA PHE A 446 18.16 6.92 -4.48
C PHE A 446 18.72 6.67 -3.07
N THR A 447 18.94 7.73 -2.29
CA THR A 447 19.45 7.65 -0.91
C THR A 447 18.55 6.80 0.00
N ASN A 448 17.23 7.01 -0.08
CA ASN A 448 16.27 6.22 0.69
C ASN A 448 16.23 4.75 0.25
N TYR A 449 16.25 4.50 -1.07
CA TYR A 449 16.31 3.15 -1.61
C TYR A 449 17.62 2.42 -1.24
N THR A 450 18.78 3.07 -1.27
CA THR A 450 20.05 2.43 -0.87
C THR A 450 20.02 1.99 0.59
N HIS A 451 19.52 2.85 1.51
CA HIS A 451 19.38 2.47 2.91
C HIS A 451 18.38 1.32 3.11
N ALA A 452 17.27 1.29 2.36
CA ALA A 452 16.33 0.17 2.40
C ALA A 452 16.96 -1.13 1.88
N ALA A 453 17.76 -1.06 0.81
CA ALA A 453 18.49 -2.21 0.26
C ALA A 453 19.49 -2.78 1.28
N ASP A 454 20.30 -1.93 1.92
CA ASP A 454 21.28 -2.33 2.94
C ASP A 454 20.63 -3.06 4.12
N ILE A 455 19.44 -2.63 4.55
CA ILE A 455 18.67 -3.31 5.60
C ILE A 455 18.18 -4.68 5.11
N TYR A 456 17.58 -4.76 3.91
CA TYR A 456 17.09 -6.03 3.36
C TYR A 456 18.22 -7.05 3.12
N GLU A 457 19.41 -6.62 2.68
CA GLU A 457 20.57 -7.48 2.46
C GLU A 457 21.09 -8.10 3.75
N LYS A 458 21.15 -7.32 4.86
CA LYS A 458 21.50 -7.83 6.20
C LYS A 458 20.50 -8.88 6.72
N ILE A 459 19.21 -8.69 6.44
CA ILE A 459 18.11 -9.54 6.91
C ILE A 459 18.01 -10.85 6.13
N SER A 460 18.15 -10.78 4.80
CA SER A 460 18.05 -11.93 3.91
C SER A 460 19.06 -11.79 2.76
N PRO A 461 20.30 -12.31 2.97
CA PRO A 461 21.37 -12.27 1.96
C PRO A 461 21.01 -12.97 0.64
N ASP A 462 20.07 -13.93 0.67
CA ASP A 462 19.53 -14.60 -0.52
C ASP A 462 18.55 -13.70 -1.32
N GLY A 463 18.27 -12.48 -0.86
CA GLY A 463 17.33 -11.53 -1.44
C GLY A 463 15.96 -11.55 -0.78
N HIS A 464 15.69 -10.59 0.12
CA HIS A 464 14.35 -10.41 0.69
C HIS A 464 13.34 -10.03 -0.42
N PRO A 465 12.12 -10.60 -0.47
CA PRO A 465 11.15 -10.34 -1.55
C PRO A 465 10.87 -8.86 -1.83
N HIS A 466 10.73 -8.03 -0.80
CA HIS A 466 10.48 -6.58 -0.96
C HIS A 466 11.71 -5.81 -1.50
N SER A 467 12.93 -6.35 -1.43
CA SER A 467 14.11 -5.71 -2.01
C SER A 467 14.05 -5.64 -3.54
N ALA A 468 13.21 -6.45 -4.20
CA ALA A 468 12.95 -6.35 -5.63
C ALA A 468 12.28 -5.03 -6.02
N ILE A 469 11.43 -4.46 -5.15
CA ILE A 469 10.80 -3.14 -5.35
C ILE A 469 11.86 -2.04 -5.24
N VAL A 470 12.75 -2.13 -4.25
CA VAL A 470 13.86 -1.20 -4.05
C VAL A 470 14.84 -1.23 -5.23
N LEU A 471 15.24 -2.42 -5.67
CA LEU A 471 16.12 -2.61 -6.83
C LEU A 471 15.47 -2.12 -8.14
N HIS A 472 14.15 -2.24 -8.28
CA HIS A 472 13.38 -1.65 -9.38
C HIS A 472 13.39 -0.12 -9.30
N GLY A 473 13.23 0.49 -8.12
CA GLY A 473 13.39 1.93 -7.91
C GLY A 473 14.78 2.46 -8.26
N ILE A 474 15.83 1.78 -7.79
CA ILE A 474 17.23 2.10 -8.11
C ILE A 474 17.52 1.93 -9.60
N GLY A 475 17.04 0.85 -10.22
CA GLY A 475 17.21 0.59 -11.64
C GLY A 475 16.55 1.65 -12.53
N PHE A 476 15.38 2.17 -12.10
CA PHE A 476 14.71 3.29 -12.77
C PHE A 476 15.55 4.57 -12.73
N ILE A 477 16.15 4.89 -11.58
CA ILE A 477 17.02 6.07 -11.43
C ILE A 477 18.31 5.93 -12.27
N TYR A 478 18.86 4.71 -12.43
CA TYR A 478 19.95 4.48 -13.37
C TYR A 478 19.51 4.62 -14.83
N TYR A 479 18.29 4.17 -15.17
CA TYR A 479 17.73 4.29 -16.52
C TYR A 479 17.50 5.76 -16.92
N THR A 480 16.90 6.59 -16.06
CA THR A 480 16.72 8.02 -16.32
C THR A 480 18.05 8.78 -16.44
N ASN A 481 19.09 8.30 -15.74
CA ASN A 481 20.46 8.79 -15.88
C ASN A 481 21.24 8.19 -17.07
N ASN A 482 20.59 7.40 -17.94
CA ASN A 482 21.16 6.70 -19.10
C ASN A 482 22.27 5.68 -18.77
N ASP A 483 22.42 5.25 -17.51
CA ASP A 483 23.32 4.15 -17.13
C ASP A 483 22.59 2.80 -17.30
N TYR A 484 22.40 2.44 -18.57
CA TYR A 484 21.66 1.24 -18.97
C TYR A 484 22.25 -0.07 -18.43
N GLU A 485 23.57 -0.14 -18.22
CA GLU A 485 24.21 -1.35 -17.67
C GLU A 485 23.91 -1.52 -16.18
N ARG A 486 23.95 -0.45 -15.37
CA ARG A 486 23.53 -0.52 -13.96
C ARG A 486 22.03 -0.72 -13.82
N ALA A 487 21.22 -0.07 -14.66
CA ALA A 487 19.77 -0.30 -14.70
C ALA A 487 19.46 -1.78 -14.95
N LEU A 488 20.05 -2.37 -15.99
CA LEU A 488 19.88 -3.79 -16.33
C LEU A 488 20.40 -4.72 -15.22
N SER A 489 21.48 -4.37 -14.54
CA SER A 489 22.02 -5.12 -13.39
C SER A 489 21.05 -5.14 -12.21
N CYS A 490 20.53 -3.97 -11.82
CA CYS A 490 19.51 -3.84 -10.77
C CYS A 490 18.23 -4.59 -11.14
N TYR A 491 17.73 -4.43 -12.37
CA TYR A 491 16.53 -5.11 -12.83
C TYR A 491 16.69 -6.63 -12.91
N LYS A 492 17.84 -7.16 -13.35
CA LYS A 492 18.10 -8.61 -13.36
C LYS A 492 18.17 -9.19 -11.95
N LYS A 493 18.73 -8.46 -10.97
CA LYS A 493 18.67 -8.87 -9.55
C LYS A 493 17.23 -8.90 -9.05
N ALA A 494 16.44 -7.86 -9.33
CA ALA A 494 15.02 -7.82 -8.98
C ALA A 494 14.23 -8.97 -9.64
N GLN A 495 14.52 -9.29 -10.90
CA GLN A 495 13.87 -10.36 -11.67
C GLN A 495 14.06 -11.72 -10.98
N ILE A 496 15.29 -12.06 -10.57
CA ILE A 496 15.60 -13.30 -9.85
C ILE A 496 14.83 -13.36 -8.51
N ILE A 497 14.71 -12.24 -7.79
CA ILE A 497 13.97 -12.20 -6.53
C ILE A 497 12.46 -12.39 -6.77
N TYR A 498 11.89 -11.79 -7.83
CA TYR A 498 10.50 -12.00 -8.21
C TYR A 498 10.23 -13.46 -8.61
N GLU A 499 11.04 -14.03 -9.51
CA GLU A 499 10.93 -15.42 -9.99
C GLU A 499 10.97 -16.45 -8.85
N ASN A 500 11.79 -16.20 -7.82
CA ASN A 500 11.93 -17.11 -6.68
C ASN A 500 10.81 -16.98 -5.64
N ASN A 501 10.19 -15.81 -5.47
CA ASN A 501 9.35 -15.51 -4.31
C ASN A 501 7.89 -15.17 -4.63
N PHE A 502 7.58 -14.67 -5.82
CA PHE A 502 6.27 -14.14 -6.18
C PHE A 502 5.53 -15.08 -7.13
N PHE A 503 4.25 -14.80 -7.37
CA PHE A 503 3.50 -15.45 -8.43
C PHE A 503 3.93 -14.88 -9.80
N PRO A 504 4.12 -15.69 -10.87
CA PRO A 504 4.56 -15.17 -12.16
C PRO A 504 3.62 -14.12 -12.79
N GLY A 505 2.35 -14.06 -12.39
CA GLY A 505 1.42 -13.02 -12.84
C GLY A 505 1.60 -11.66 -12.14
N ASP A 506 2.40 -11.55 -11.08
CA ASP A 506 2.45 -10.34 -10.24
C ASP A 506 2.69 -9.05 -11.05
N SER A 507 1.83 -8.04 -10.85
CA SER A 507 1.85 -6.80 -11.62
C SER A 507 3.18 -6.03 -11.51
N ASN A 508 3.93 -6.17 -10.41
CA ASN A 508 5.25 -5.54 -10.26
C ASN A 508 6.33 -6.32 -11.02
N PHE A 509 6.27 -7.65 -11.04
CA PHE A 509 7.15 -8.48 -11.88
C PHE A 509 6.94 -8.19 -13.37
N LEU A 510 5.68 -8.10 -13.80
CA LEU A 510 5.34 -7.75 -15.19
C LEU A 510 5.80 -6.33 -15.56
N ARG A 511 5.58 -5.33 -14.68
CA ARG A 511 6.14 -3.97 -14.85
C ARG A 511 7.66 -3.98 -14.95
N LEU A 512 8.36 -4.81 -14.17
CA LEU A 512 9.80 -4.97 -14.27
C LEU A 512 10.23 -5.54 -15.64
N LEU A 513 9.53 -6.53 -16.18
CA LEU A 513 9.80 -7.05 -17.53
C LEU A 513 9.65 -5.96 -18.61
N LEU A 514 8.66 -5.06 -18.47
CA LEU A 514 8.51 -3.90 -19.34
C LEU A 514 9.71 -2.94 -19.21
N CYS A 515 10.14 -2.60 -18.00
CA CYS A 515 11.32 -1.74 -17.78
C CYS A 515 12.62 -2.38 -18.32
N ILE A 516 12.76 -3.71 -18.23
CA ILE A 516 13.89 -4.43 -18.86
C ILE A 516 13.82 -4.32 -20.39
N SER A 517 12.63 -4.40 -20.99
CA SER A 517 12.48 -4.25 -22.44
C SER A 517 12.74 -2.80 -22.91
N GLU A 518 12.36 -1.78 -22.14
CA GLU A 518 12.69 -0.36 -22.40
C GLU A 518 14.21 -0.13 -22.39
N VAL A 519 14.95 -0.78 -21.47
CA VAL A 519 16.42 -0.74 -21.46
C VAL A 519 17.00 -1.38 -22.72
N TYR A 520 16.53 -2.57 -23.12
CA TYR A 520 17.03 -3.22 -24.35
C TYR A 520 16.65 -2.45 -25.63
N GLN A 521 15.47 -1.82 -25.70
CA GLN A 521 15.11 -0.88 -26.77
C GLN A 521 16.11 0.28 -26.85
N SER A 522 16.40 0.91 -25.71
CA SER A 522 17.31 2.06 -25.61
C SER A 522 18.76 1.72 -25.99
N LYS A 523 19.18 0.46 -25.81
CA LYS A 523 20.46 -0.07 -26.28
C LYS A 523 20.48 -0.52 -27.74
N GLY A 524 19.32 -0.53 -28.43
CA GLY A 524 19.17 -1.07 -29.79
C GLY A 524 19.13 -2.60 -29.88
N GLU A 525 19.04 -3.31 -28.74
CA GLU A 525 18.97 -4.78 -28.63
C GLU A 525 17.53 -5.28 -28.87
N LEU A 526 16.88 -4.81 -29.95
CA LEU A 526 15.44 -4.95 -30.24
C LEU A 526 14.93 -6.39 -30.23
N SER A 527 15.75 -7.36 -30.64
CA SER A 527 15.37 -8.79 -30.65
C SER A 527 15.19 -9.36 -29.24
N LEU A 528 15.95 -8.87 -28.24
CA LEU A 528 15.79 -9.23 -26.84
C LEU A 528 14.57 -8.53 -26.22
N ALA A 529 14.35 -7.26 -26.55
CA ALA A 529 13.14 -6.53 -26.14
C ALA A 529 11.86 -7.23 -26.64
N ILE A 530 11.78 -7.59 -27.93
CA ILE A 530 10.65 -8.35 -28.51
C ILE A 530 10.44 -9.68 -27.80
N LYS A 531 11.52 -10.40 -27.45
CA LYS A 531 11.40 -11.67 -26.73
C LYS A 531 10.75 -11.46 -25.36
N ILE A 532 11.27 -10.51 -24.56
CA ILE A 532 10.78 -10.23 -23.21
C ILE A 532 9.34 -9.72 -23.23
N LEU A 533 8.98 -8.88 -24.20
CA LEU A 533 7.60 -8.40 -24.38
C LEU A 533 6.63 -9.54 -24.73
N LYS A 534 7.05 -10.50 -25.56
CA LYS A 534 6.26 -11.73 -25.84
C LYS A 534 6.10 -12.60 -24.59
N ASP A 535 7.19 -12.83 -23.86
CA ASP A 535 7.17 -13.63 -22.63
C ASP A 535 6.28 -12.96 -21.56
N CYS A 536 6.31 -11.63 -21.45
CA CYS A 536 5.42 -10.83 -20.60
C CYS A 536 3.94 -10.98 -21.02
N LEU A 537 3.61 -10.82 -22.31
CA LEU A 537 2.25 -10.96 -22.83
C LEU A 537 1.67 -12.37 -22.61
N ILE A 538 2.47 -13.43 -22.82
CA ILE A 538 2.07 -14.81 -22.53
C ILE A 538 1.76 -14.98 -21.04
N THR A 539 2.56 -14.36 -20.19
CA THR A 539 2.40 -14.41 -18.72
C THR A 539 1.12 -13.68 -18.28
N ILE A 540 0.85 -12.49 -18.82
CA ILE A 540 -0.40 -11.74 -18.58
C ILE A 540 -1.61 -12.59 -19.01
N GLN A 541 -1.63 -13.07 -20.25
CA GLN A 541 -2.76 -13.88 -20.77
C GLN A 541 -3.02 -15.16 -19.96
N LYS A 542 -1.98 -15.76 -19.38
CA LYS A 542 -2.08 -17.00 -18.59
C LYS A 542 -2.59 -16.77 -17.17
N TYR A 543 -2.36 -15.59 -16.59
CA TYR A 543 -2.53 -15.38 -15.15
C TYR A 543 -3.38 -14.15 -14.77
N HIS A 544 -3.48 -13.14 -15.63
CA HIS A 544 -4.15 -11.86 -15.40
C HIS A 544 -5.16 -11.58 -16.52
N SER A 545 -6.33 -12.23 -16.45
CA SER A 545 -7.39 -12.10 -17.47
C SER A 545 -8.14 -10.75 -17.47
N ASN A 546 -7.84 -9.86 -16.52
CA ASN A 546 -8.60 -8.63 -16.24
C ASN A 546 -7.69 -7.40 -15.97
N ASP A 547 -6.40 -7.45 -16.34
CA ASP A 547 -5.47 -6.30 -16.19
C ASP A 547 -5.28 -5.63 -17.56
N ASP A 548 -6.39 -5.05 -18.06
CA ASP A 548 -6.52 -4.56 -19.43
C ASP A 548 -5.54 -3.41 -19.75
N LEU A 549 -5.25 -2.56 -18.77
CA LEU A 549 -4.27 -1.47 -18.90
C LEU A 549 -2.84 -2.02 -19.10
N LEU A 550 -2.42 -2.99 -18.28
CA LEU A 550 -1.07 -3.57 -18.39
C LEU A 550 -0.94 -4.40 -19.68
N LEU A 551 -1.96 -5.17 -20.04
CA LEU A 551 -2.02 -5.91 -21.30
C LEU A 551 -1.92 -4.99 -22.52
N LYS A 552 -2.67 -3.88 -22.53
CA LYS A 552 -2.65 -2.86 -23.58
C LYS A 552 -1.26 -2.20 -23.69
N ARG A 553 -0.66 -1.77 -22.58
CA ARG A 553 0.71 -1.22 -22.56
C ARG A 553 1.74 -2.23 -23.11
N SER A 554 1.67 -3.49 -22.69
CA SER A 554 2.57 -4.54 -23.19
C SER A 554 2.45 -4.76 -24.71
N TYR A 555 1.24 -4.68 -25.27
CA TYR A 555 1.05 -4.74 -26.73
C TYR A 555 1.57 -3.49 -27.45
N MET A 556 1.31 -2.28 -26.92
CA MET A 556 1.83 -1.03 -27.49
C MET A 556 3.36 -1.08 -27.58
N MET A 557 4.04 -1.39 -26.47
CA MET A 557 5.51 -1.47 -26.45
C MET A 557 6.06 -2.53 -27.41
N LEU A 558 5.38 -3.67 -27.60
CA LEU A 558 5.77 -4.66 -28.60
C LEU A 558 5.60 -4.13 -30.03
N ALA A 559 4.51 -3.41 -30.31
CA ALA A 559 4.27 -2.79 -31.61
C ALA A 559 5.32 -1.69 -31.90
N ASP A 560 5.65 -0.85 -30.92
CA ASP A 560 6.71 0.16 -31.01
C ASP A 560 8.07 -0.50 -31.29
N THR A 561 8.37 -1.62 -30.62
CA THR A 561 9.62 -2.37 -30.87
C THR A 561 9.68 -2.94 -32.29
N TYR A 562 8.55 -3.41 -32.83
CA TYR A 562 8.47 -3.85 -34.23
C TYR A 562 8.62 -2.70 -35.21
N MET A 563 8.09 -1.51 -34.91
CA MET A 563 8.32 -0.30 -35.72
C MET A 563 9.80 0.09 -35.73
N LEU A 564 10.48 0.05 -34.58
CA LEU A 564 11.93 0.25 -34.49
C LEU A 564 12.75 -0.80 -35.26
N GLN A 565 12.17 -1.99 -35.50
CA GLN A 565 12.76 -3.07 -36.29
C GLN A 565 12.34 -3.05 -37.79
N ASP A 566 11.60 -2.02 -38.23
CA ASP A 566 10.98 -1.92 -39.57
C ASP A 566 10.02 -3.09 -39.92
N ASN A 567 9.55 -3.83 -38.92
CA ASN A 567 8.58 -4.92 -39.09
C ASN A 567 7.14 -4.38 -39.00
N ILE A 568 6.80 -3.51 -39.95
CA ILE A 568 5.53 -2.77 -40.00
C ILE A 568 4.31 -3.71 -39.95
N LYS A 569 4.38 -4.88 -40.60
CA LYS A 569 3.26 -5.83 -40.63
C LYS A 569 2.89 -6.34 -39.24
N ASP A 570 3.88 -6.80 -38.47
CA ASP A 570 3.64 -7.32 -37.12
C ASP A 570 3.35 -6.17 -36.13
N ALA A 571 3.93 -4.98 -36.33
CA ALA A 571 3.60 -3.78 -35.57
C ALA A 571 2.10 -3.44 -35.68
N LEU A 572 1.56 -3.31 -36.90
CA LEU A 572 0.15 -2.98 -37.12
C LEU A 572 -0.82 -4.02 -36.53
N TYR A 573 -0.52 -5.31 -36.70
CA TYR A 573 -1.30 -6.39 -36.09
C TYR A 573 -1.26 -6.35 -34.55
N THR A 574 -0.14 -5.89 -33.97
CA THR A 574 0.02 -5.77 -32.52
C THR A 574 -0.67 -4.52 -31.97
N TYR A 575 -0.63 -3.39 -32.68
CA TYR A 575 -1.44 -2.21 -32.36
C TYR A 575 -2.95 -2.52 -32.41
N GLU A 576 -3.42 -3.24 -33.44
CA GLU A 576 -4.83 -3.65 -33.56
C GLU A 576 -5.29 -4.43 -32.30
N LYS A 577 -4.43 -5.30 -31.76
CA LYS A 577 -4.70 -5.98 -30.48
C LYS A 577 -4.74 -5.02 -29.30
N ALA A 578 -3.79 -4.10 -29.18
CA ALA A 578 -3.80 -3.08 -28.12
C ALA A 578 -5.10 -2.26 -28.12
N PHE A 579 -5.59 -1.87 -29.31
CA PHE A 579 -6.82 -1.08 -29.46
C PHE A 579 -8.11 -1.89 -29.39
N SER A 580 -8.03 -3.23 -29.46
CA SER A 580 -9.18 -4.11 -29.17
C SER A 580 -9.48 -4.24 -27.68
N ILE A 581 -8.59 -3.74 -26.82
CA ILE A 581 -8.73 -3.71 -25.36
C ILE A 581 -9.31 -2.35 -24.98
N ASP A 582 -10.57 -2.39 -24.53
CA ASP A 582 -11.29 -1.21 -24.07
C ASP A 582 -10.78 -0.80 -22.67
N VAL A 583 -10.43 0.48 -22.53
CA VAL A 583 -9.92 1.06 -21.28
C VAL A 583 -10.43 2.50 -21.25
N ASP A 584 -11.17 2.87 -20.21
CA ASP A 584 -11.97 4.10 -20.16
C ASP A 584 -11.16 5.42 -20.26
N ASP A 585 -9.84 5.38 -20.05
CA ASP A 585 -8.96 6.55 -20.09
C ASP A 585 -8.20 6.71 -21.44
N GLU A 586 -8.19 7.96 -21.93
CA GLU A 586 -7.34 8.51 -23.01
C GLU A 586 -7.39 7.83 -24.40
N ILE A 587 -8.59 7.45 -24.84
CA ILE A 587 -8.81 6.81 -26.16
C ILE A 587 -8.42 7.71 -27.36
N GLU A 588 -8.52 9.05 -27.26
CA GLU A 588 -8.34 9.92 -28.43
C GLU A 588 -6.88 10.08 -28.89
N HIS A 589 -5.95 10.42 -27.99
CA HIS A 589 -4.61 10.91 -28.37
C HIS A 589 -3.76 9.88 -29.14
N TYR A 590 -3.75 8.62 -28.67
CA TYR A 590 -2.94 7.54 -29.24
C TYR A 590 -3.47 7.02 -30.57
N VAL A 591 -4.80 7.06 -30.76
CA VAL A 591 -5.46 6.63 -32.00
C VAL A 591 -5.09 7.56 -33.16
N TYR A 592 -5.01 8.88 -32.92
CA TYR A 592 -4.51 9.83 -33.91
C TYR A 592 -3.04 9.57 -34.27
N HIS A 593 -2.17 9.30 -33.29
CA HIS A 593 -0.75 9.05 -33.54
C HIS A 593 -0.52 7.86 -34.48
N VAL A 594 -1.27 6.77 -34.30
CA VAL A 594 -1.20 5.59 -35.19
C VAL A 594 -1.78 5.86 -36.58
N GLY A 595 -2.85 6.66 -36.68
CA GLY A 595 -3.36 7.13 -37.99
C GLY A 595 -2.31 7.95 -38.76
N TYR A 596 -1.56 8.83 -38.08
CA TYR A 596 -0.45 9.59 -38.67
C TYR A 596 0.75 8.71 -39.04
N LEU A 597 1.16 7.76 -38.19
CA LEU A 597 2.24 6.82 -38.50
C LEU A 597 1.91 5.95 -39.71
N LEU A 598 0.69 5.40 -39.79
CA LEU A 598 0.20 4.67 -40.96
C LEU A 598 0.28 5.51 -42.25
N LEU A 599 -0.11 6.79 -42.17
CA LEU A 599 -0.07 7.69 -43.32
C LEU A 599 1.38 7.99 -43.73
N MET A 600 2.28 8.29 -42.78
CA MET A 600 3.69 8.55 -43.06
C MET A 600 4.42 7.32 -43.62
N SER A 601 4.19 6.14 -43.04
CA SER A 601 4.74 4.87 -43.54
C SER A 601 4.13 4.45 -44.88
N SER A 602 2.92 4.93 -45.23
CA SER A 602 2.38 4.71 -46.57
C SER A 602 3.16 5.46 -47.64
N TYR A 603 3.60 6.70 -47.37
CA TYR A 603 4.36 7.49 -48.34
C TYR A 603 5.78 6.94 -48.58
N THR A 604 6.43 6.37 -47.56
CA THR A 604 7.69 5.64 -47.76
C THR A 604 7.49 4.35 -48.55
N MET A 605 6.41 3.60 -48.28
CA MET A 605 6.04 2.41 -49.07
C MET A 605 5.65 2.74 -50.52
N GLU A 606 5.01 3.87 -50.76
CA GLU A 606 4.68 4.36 -52.10
C GLU A 606 5.96 4.77 -52.86
N SER A 607 6.88 5.47 -52.19
CA SER A 607 8.20 5.84 -52.74
C SER A 607 9.13 4.64 -53.02
N SER A 608 8.90 3.49 -52.38
CA SER A 608 9.61 2.23 -52.63
C SER A 608 8.88 1.28 -53.60
N GLY A 609 7.82 1.76 -54.26
CA GLY A 609 7.08 1.01 -55.28
C GLY A 609 6.08 0.00 -54.74
N GLN A 610 5.88 -0.07 -53.42
CA GLN A 610 4.96 -1.01 -52.75
C GLN A 610 3.52 -0.46 -52.68
N ILE A 611 3.03 0.04 -53.82
CA ILE A 611 1.80 0.84 -53.96
C ILE A 611 0.57 0.17 -53.32
N LEU A 612 0.41 -1.15 -53.47
CA LEU A 612 -0.73 -1.88 -52.90
C LEU A 612 -0.71 -1.91 -51.36
N GLN A 613 0.48 -1.95 -50.75
CA GLN A 613 0.64 -1.91 -49.30
C GLN A 613 0.43 -0.49 -48.77
N ALA A 614 1.00 0.51 -49.45
CA ALA A 614 0.76 1.92 -49.16
C ALA A 614 -0.75 2.27 -49.17
N ARG A 615 -1.49 1.88 -50.22
CA ARG A 615 -2.94 2.10 -50.31
C ARG A 615 -3.74 1.39 -49.21
N ASN A 616 -3.33 0.19 -48.79
CA ASN A 616 -3.95 -0.48 -47.65
C ASN A 616 -3.67 0.24 -46.32
N MET A 617 -2.48 0.80 -46.13
CA MET A 617 -2.13 1.59 -44.94
C MET A 617 -2.88 2.93 -44.91
N GLN A 618 -3.02 3.61 -46.05
CA GLN A 618 -3.86 4.81 -46.22
C GLN A 618 -5.33 4.51 -45.91
N LYS A 619 -5.85 3.38 -46.40
CA LYS A 619 -7.21 2.92 -46.11
C LYS A 619 -7.43 2.63 -44.62
N ASN A 620 -6.47 1.99 -43.95
CA ASN A 620 -6.55 1.71 -42.52
C ASN A 620 -6.45 3.00 -41.69
N ALA A 621 -5.57 3.94 -42.06
CA ALA A 621 -5.55 5.29 -41.47
C ALA A 621 -6.90 6.00 -41.63
N SER A 622 -7.53 5.90 -42.81
CA SER A 622 -8.86 6.47 -43.07
C SER A 622 -9.95 5.86 -42.16
N ILE A 623 -9.96 4.53 -41.99
CA ILE A 623 -10.90 3.85 -41.08
C ILE A 623 -10.69 4.30 -39.63
N ILE A 624 -9.44 4.49 -39.21
CA ILE A 624 -9.09 5.02 -37.89
C ILE A 624 -9.61 6.46 -37.73
N PHE A 625 -9.36 7.36 -38.68
CA PHE A 625 -9.89 8.74 -38.64
C PHE A 625 -11.41 8.82 -38.82
N GLN A 626 -12.05 7.79 -39.36
CA GLN A 626 -13.51 7.73 -39.54
C GLN A 626 -14.24 7.23 -38.29
N LYS A 627 -13.61 6.36 -37.48
CA LYS A 627 -14.21 5.81 -36.25
C LYS A 627 -14.22 6.81 -35.09
N TYR A 628 -13.35 7.81 -35.12
CA TYR A 628 -13.21 8.84 -34.08
C TYR A 628 -13.38 10.22 -34.73
N ASP A 629 -14.52 10.86 -34.42
CA ASP A 629 -15.35 11.68 -35.33
C ASP A 629 -14.69 12.96 -35.94
N HIS A 630 -13.94 12.82 -37.03
CA HIS A 630 -13.39 13.95 -37.82
C HIS A 630 -13.66 13.83 -39.34
N LEU A 631 -14.90 14.19 -39.73
CA LEU A 631 -15.45 14.17 -41.10
C LEU A 631 -14.58 14.85 -42.19
N ASN A 632 -13.65 15.74 -41.82
CA ASN A 632 -12.83 16.50 -42.77
C ASN A 632 -11.58 15.77 -43.28
N LEU A 633 -11.03 14.78 -42.54
CA LEU A 633 -9.86 14.01 -43.00
C LEU A 633 -10.25 12.87 -43.95
N PHE A 634 -11.41 12.27 -43.76
CA PHE A 634 -11.95 11.20 -44.60
C PHE A 634 -11.99 11.59 -46.09
N ASN A 635 -12.52 12.78 -46.39
CA ASN A 635 -12.59 13.37 -47.74
C ASN A 635 -11.20 13.63 -48.37
N LEU A 636 -10.13 13.66 -47.57
CA LEU A 636 -8.76 13.84 -48.05
C LEU A 636 -8.16 12.53 -48.57
N VAL A 637 -8.57 11.39 -48.01
CA VAL A 637 -8.04 10.06 -48.38
C VAL A 637 -8.81 9.46 -49.56
N GLU A 638 -10.13 9.65 -49.68
CA GLU A 638 -10.85 9.30 -50.91
C GLU A 638 -10.24 10.01 -52.14
N ALA A 639 -9.94 11.31 -52.01
CA ALA A 639 -9.32 12.10 -53.07
C ALA A 639 -7.89 11.68 -53.46
N LEU A 640 -7.24 10.79 -52.69
CA LEU A 640 -5.92 10.23 -53.01
C LEU A 640 -6.01 8.84 -53.68
N LEU A 641 -7.15 8.14 -53.55
CA LEU A 641 -7.33 6.79 -54.09
C LEU A 641 -7.66 6.75 -55.59
N ASP A 642 -8.10 7.87 -56.15
CA ASP A 642 -8.68 8.01 -57.51
C ASP A 642 -7.66 8.27 -58.65
N LEU A 643 -6.34 8.11 -58.40
CA LEU A 643 -5.31 8.31 -59.42
C LEU A 643 -4.87 6.98 -60.11
N PRO A 644 -4.79 6.92 -61.46
CA PRO A 644 -4.43 5.70 -62.19
C PRO A 644 -2.94 5.33 -62.09
N ASN A 645 -2.65 4.02 -62.14
CA ASN A 645 -1.30 3.46 -62.22
C ASN A 645 -0.71 3.55 -63.63
N ASP A 646 0.62 3.59 -63.72
CA ASP A 646 1.35 2.84 -64.77
C ASP A 646 2.68 2.25 -64.24
N ASN A 647 3.15 1.14 -64.84
CA ASN A 647 4.19 0.26 -64.29
C ASN A 647 5.61 0.50 -64.90
N THR A 648 6.70 0.11 -64.20
CA THR A 648 7.50 -1.11 -64.54
C THR A 648 8.85 -1.32 -63.77
N ASN A 649 9.00 -2.53 -63.20
CA ASN A 649 10.14 -3.48 -63.17
C ASN A 649 11.51 -3.28 -62.42
N TYR A 650 11.71 -4.19 -61.43
CA TYR A 650 12.86 -5.08 -61.11
C TYR A 650 14.26 -4.49 -60.74
N ASP A 651 14.81 -4.72 -59.52
CA ASP A 651 15.56 -5.91 -58.99
C ASP A 651 16.99 -6.10 -59.62
N LYS A 652 18.11 -6.42 -58.93
CA LYS A 652 18.36 -7.06 -57.61
C LYS A 652 19.87 -6.99 -57.19
N ASN A 653 20.17 -6.87 -55.87
CA ASN A 653 21.34 -7.44 -55.11
C ASN A 653 22.81 -7.07 -55.50
N ASN A 654 23.89 -7.13 -54.69
CA ASN A 654 24.22 -7.34 -53.26
C ASN A 654 25.75 -7.08 -53.04
N SER A 655 26.40 -7.00 -51.85
CA SER A 655 26.02 -6.54 -50.49
C SER A 655 27.22 -6.70 -49.50
N SER A 656 27.77 -5.63 -48.91
CA SER A 656 28.63 -5.66 -47.70
C SER A 656 28.67 -4.30 -46.98
N PHE A 657 28.44 -4.31 -45.66
CA PHE A 657 27.47 -3.36 -45.09
C PHE A 657 27.97 -1.93 -44.84
N ASP A 658 29.26 -1.72 -44.53
CA ASP A 658 29.82 -0.38 -44.25
C ASP A 658 30.72 0.18 -45.36
N ASP A 659 31.30 -0.68 -46.20
CA ASP A 659 32.18 -0.26 -47.31
C ASP A 659 31.39 0.05 -48.59
N LEU A 660 30.14 -0.43 -48.72
CA LEU A 660 29.28 -0.08 -49.86
C LEU A 660 28.59 1.27 -49.73
N TYR A 661 28.19 1.79 -48.56
CA TYR A 661 27.47 3.07 -48.54
C TYR A 661 28.36 4.24 -49.00
N GLY A 662 29.61 4.30 -48.50
CA GLY A 662 30.59 5.31 -48.96
C GLY A 662 31.03 5.09 -50.41
N LYS A 663 31.31 3.85 -50.83
CA LYS A 663 31.75 3.57 -52.21
C LYS A 663 30.62 3.57 -53.23
N ALA A 664 29.37 3.32 -52.84
CA ALA A 664 28.21 3.53 -53.70
C ALA A 664 27.87 5.01 -53.80
N PHE A 665 28.07 5.82 -52.76
CA PHE A 665 27.94 7.28 -52.88
C PHE A 665 28.97 7.85 -53.86
N ILE A 666 30.25 7.48 -53.73
CA ILE A 666 31.32 7.91 -54.65
C ILE A 666 31.12 7.32 -56.04
N ARG A 667 30.85 6.02 -56.16
CA ARG A 667 30.72 5.37 -57.48
C ARG A 667 29.38 5.66 -58.15
N ALA A 668 28.33 6.03 -57.42
CA ALA A 668 27.13 6.63 -58.01
C ALA A 668 27.41 8.07 -58.44
N SER A 669 28.23 8.85 -57.73
CA SER A 669 28.72 10.14 -58.22
C SER A 669 29.52 9.97 -59.53
N ASP A 670 30.47 9.04 -59.57
CA ASP A 670 31.30 8.76 -60.75
C ASP A 670 30.50 8.13 -61.90
N ILE A 671 29.56 7.21 -61.61
CA ILE A 671 28.66 6.64 -62.62
C ILE A 671 27.65 7.67 -63.10
N VAL A 672 27.14 8.56 -62.24
CA VAL A 672 26.32 9.70 -62.67
C VAL A 672 27.15 10.67 -63.51
N GLU A 673 28.44 10.88 -63.24
CA GLU A 673 29.33 11.72 -64.05
C GLU A 673 29.71 11.08 -65.40
N ILE A 674 29.89 9.75 -65.45
CA ILE A 674 30.12 8.99 -66.69
C ILE A 674 28.84 8.88 -67.51
N LEU A 675 27.69 8.61 -66.87
CA LEU A 675 26.37 8.69 -67.50
C LEU A 675 26.04 10.13 -67.91
N TYR A 676 26.55 11.17 -67.25
CA TYR A 676 26.44 12.57 -67.69
C TYR A 676 27.23 12.83 -68.99
N LYS A 677 28.35 12.11 -69.19
CA LYS A 677 29.14 12.20 -70.43
C LYS A 677 28.49 11.47 -71.60
N ASP A 678 27.86 10.32 -71.36
CA ASP A 678 27.18 9.55 -72.41
C ASP A 678 25.72 9.99 -72.64
N ALA A 679 25.04 10.55 -71.64
CA ALA A 679 23.71 11.19 -71.76
C ALA A 679 23.79 12.66 -72.19
N GLY A 680 24.71 12.98 -73.10
CA GLY A 680 24.67 14.25 -73.81
C GLY A 680 23.38 14.35 -74.63
N GLN A 681 22.50 15.29 -74.23
CA GLN A 681 21.14 15.54 -74.75
C GLN A 681 20.10 14.54 -74.18
N SER A 682 19.33 14.85 -73.13
CA SER A 682 18.45 16.03 -73.03
C SER A 682 17.98 16.36 -71.59
N GLU A 683 18.00 17.66 -71.27
CA GLU A 683 17.26 18.43 -70.25
C GLU A 683 16.60 17.72 -69.03
N LEU A 684 17.31 17.75 -67.90
CA LEU A 684 16.75 17.88 -66.55
C LEU A 684 17.60 18.92 -65.79
N SER A 685 16.97 19.82 -65.01
CA SER A 685 17.61 21.09 -64.62
C SER A 685 18.45 21.01 -63.34
N LEU A 686 19.50 21.84 -63.27
CA LEU A 686 20.46 21.97 -62.16
C LEU A 686 19.82 22.40 -60.80
N PHE A 687 18.50 22.61 -60.77
CA PHE A 687 17.75 23.13 -59.62
C PHE A 687 17.30 22.01 -58.66
N GLU A 688 16.97 20.83 -59.19
CA GLU A 688 16.32 19.75 -58.42
C GLU A 688 17.30 18.97 -57.52
N SER A 689 18.55 18.82 -57.94
CA SER A 689 19.58 18.11 -57.17
C SER A 689 20.06 18.88 -55.92
N LYS A 690 20.09 20.21 -55.98
CA LYS A 690 20.46 21.05 -54.83
C LYS A 690 19.35 21.10 -53.77
N TYR A 691 18.09 21.10 -54.22
CA TYR A 691 16.89 21.17 -53.39
C TYR A 691 16.70 19.98 -52.42
N ILE A 692 17.19 18.79 -52.81
CA ILE A 692 17.09 17.58 -51.97
C ILE A 692 18.11 17.61 -50.82
N VAL A 693 19.32 18.13 -51.08
CA VAL A 693 20.39 18.22 -50.07
C VAL A 693 20.05 19.23 -48.97
N ASP A 694 19.56 20.42 -49.34
CA ASP A 694 19.19 21.46 -48.37
C ASP A 694 18.01 21.04 -47.47
N ARG A 695 17.06 20.24 -47.99
CA ARG A 695 15.91 19.75 -47.21
C ARG A 695 16.26 18.73 -46.14
N ILE A 696 17.19 17.80 -46.40
CA ILE A 696 17.55 16.77 -45.42
C ILE A 696 18.23 17.41 -44.19
N ALA A 697 19.05 18.44 -44.40
CA ALA A 697 19.62 19.24 -43.31
C ALA A 697 18.55 20.01 -42.50
N TYR A 698 17.51 20.53 -43.16
CA TYR A 698 16.43 21.28 -42.50
C TYR A 698 15.53 20.38 -41.62
N TYR A 699 15.17 19.19 -42.10
CA TYR A 699 14.34 18.25 -41.33
C TYR A 699 15.05 17.69 -40.09
N TYR A 700 16.36 17.46 -40.16
CA TYR A 700 17.14 16.97 -39.01
C TYR A 700 17.22 18.01 -37.88
N ASN A 701 17.44 19.29 -38.22
CA ASN A 701 17.44 20.39 -37.25
C ASN A 701 16.06 20.61 -36.60
N ALA A 702 14.98 20.48 -37.38
CA ALA A 702 13.61 20.60 -36.87
C ALA A 702 13.27 19.51 -35.85
N MET A 703 13.63 18.25 -36.13
CA MET A 703 13.39 17.13 -35.20
C MET A 703 14.22 17.23 -33.91
N TYR A 704 15.48 17.70 -34.01
CA TYR A 704 16.37 17.87 -32.86
C TYR A 704 15.88 18.92 -31.86
N LEU A 705 15.25 20.00 -32.33
CA LEU A 705 14.64 21.03 -31.48
C LEU A 705 13.29 20.59 -30.88
N TYR A 706 12.55 19.71 -31.57
CA TYR A 706 11.19 19.33 -31.18
C TYR A 706 11.12 18.36 -29.98
N GLN A 707 12.15 17.53 -29.79
CA GLN A 707 12.18 16.48 -28.76
C GLN A 707 12.27 16.98 -27.31
N ARG A 708 12.29 18.30 -27.06
CA ARG A 708 12.70 18.88 -25.75
C ARG A 708 11.74 19.89 -25.12
N MET A 709 10.51 20.05 -25.65
CA MET A 709 9.59 21.17 -25.32
C MET A 709 8.24 20.76 -24.66
N PHE A 710 7.09 21.27 -25.13
CA PHE A 710 5.93 21.61 -24.26
C PHE A 710 4.58 20.91 -24.55
N LYS A 711 3.55 21.28 -23.78
CA LYS A 711 2.25 20.60 -23.58
C LYS A 711 1.11 21.03 -24.53
N TYR A 712 0.18 20.09 -24.74
CA TYR A 712 -1.21 20.18 -25.24
C TYR A 712 -1.61 21.34 -26.18
N ASN A 713 -1.87 22.56 -25.68
CA ASN A 713 -2.43 23.63 -26.54
C ASN A 713 -1.47 24.08 -27.66
N GLU A 714 -0.16 23.96 -27.46
CA GLU A 714 0.85 24.29 -28.48
C GLU A 714 0.89 23.25 -29.60
N GLN A 715 0.56 21.99 -29.30
CA GLN A 715 0.40 20.92 -30.28
C GLN A 715 -0.80 21.18 -31.20
N ARG A 716 -1.88 21.76 -30.66
CA ARG A 716 -3.07 22.18 -31.43
C ARG A 716 -2.74 23.29 -32.41
N ALA A 717 -1.91 24.26 -32.02
CA ALA A 717 -1.47 25.33 -32.92
C ALA A 717 -0.56 24.78 -34.04
N ALA A 718 0.39 23.89 -33.73
CA ALA A 718 1.22 23.22 -34.72
C ALA A 718 0.42 22.38 -35.74
N ALA A 719 -0.64 21.69 -35.29
CA ALA A 719 -1.53 20.95 -36.19
C ALA A 719 -2.27 21.86 -37.19
N ILE A 720 -2.67 23.06 -36.77
CA ILE A 720 -3.32 24.06 -37.64
C ILE A 720 -2.31 24.62 -38.66
N VAL A 721 -1.05 24.86 -38.29
CA VAL A 721 0.02 25.25 -39.23
C VAL A 721 0.25 24.17 -40.28
N LEU A 722 0.38 22.89 -39.87
CA LEU A 722 0.55 21.77 -40.81
C LEU A 722 -0.63 21.63 -41.78
N LEU A 723 -1.86 21.93 -41.32
CA LEU A 723 -3.05 21.97 -42.16
C LEU A 723 -3.00 23.12 -43.19
N ALA A 724 -2.54 24.30 -42.78
CA ALA A 724 -2.32 25.44 -43.66
C ALA A 724 -1.28 25.13 -44.77
N CYS A 725 -0.13 24.56 -44.40
CA CYS A 725 0.91 24.11 -45.33
C CYS A 725 0.39 23.06 -46.34
N ASN A 726 -0.59 22.24 -45.95
CA ASN A 726 -1.20 21.24 -46.84
C ASN A 726 -2.12 21.90 -47.88
N TYR A 727 -2.96 22.86 -47.47
CA TYR A 727 -3.78 23.62 -48.41
C TYR A 727 -2.95 24.48 -49.37
N GLU A 728 -1.82 25.03 -48.91
CA GLU A 728 -0.83 25.71 -49.74
C GLU A 728 -0.25 24.78 -50.83
N LYS A 729 0.25 23.60 -50.44
CA LYS A 729 0.74 22.58 -51.39
C LYS A 729 -0.32 22.11 -52.39
N LYS A 730 -1.60 22.16 -52.02
CA LYS A 730 -2.75 21.84 -52.89
C LYS A 730 -3.27 23.06 -53.68
N GLN A 731 -2.54 24.17 -53.69
CA GLN A 731 -2.88 25.43 -54.37
C GLN A 731 -4.23 26.04 -53.95
N LYS A 732 -4.74 25.68 -52.77
CA LYS A 732 -5.98 26.21 -52.18
C LYS A 732 -5.65 27.37 -51.25
N TYR A 733 -5.05 28.41 -51.82
CA TYR A 733 -4.40 29.51 -51.08
C TYR A 733 -5.33 30.23 -50.10
N GLU A 734 -6.63 30.37 -50.40
CA GLU A 734 -7.59 30.97 -49.45
C GLU A 734 -7.74 30.18 -48.14
N LEU A 735 -7.80 28.84 -48.22
CA LEU A 735 -7.85 28.00 -47.01
C LEU A 735 -6.50 27.95 -46.30
N ALA A 736 -5.39 27.99 -47.04
CA ALA A 736 -4.05 28.07 -46.45
C ALA A 736 -3.91 29.33 -45.59
N ILE A 737 -4.21 30.51 -46.16
CA ILE A 737 -4.18 31.80 -45.47
C ILE A 737 -5.11 31.79 -44.25
N TYR A 738 -6.35 31.28 -44.38
CA TYR A 738 -7.29 31.17 -43.28
C TYR A 738 -6.73 30.34 -42.10
N TYR A 739 -6.11 29.18 -42.37
CA TYR A 739 -5.56 28.35 -41.29
C TYR A 739 -4.25 28.92 -40.72
N TYR A 740 -3.39 29.59 -41.50
CA TYR A 740 -2.24 30.31 -40.95
C TYR A 740 -2.68 31.41 -39.97
N GLU A 741 -3.74 32.17 -40.27
CA GLU A 741 -4.32 33.16 -39.35
C GLU A 741 -4.99 32.52 -38.11
N GLN A 742 -5.61 31.35 -38.23
CA GLN A 742 -6.13 30.62 -37.05
C GLN A 742 -5.00 30.16 -36.13
N ALA A 743 -3.89 29.67 -36.67
CA ALA A 743 -2.69 29.32 -35.89
C ALA A 743 -2.11 30.56 -35.18
N ARG A 744 -1.97 31.70 -35.90
CA ARG A 744 -1.51 32.98 -35.35
C ARG A 744 -2.32 33.41 -34.14
N ASN A 745 -3.64 33.35 -34.23
CA ASN A 745 -4.54 33.76 -33.15
C ASN A 745 -4.46 32.82 -31.91
N LEU A 746 -4.29 31.51 -32.13
CA LEU A 746 -4.11 30.56 -31.03
C LEU A 746 -2.75 30.73 -30.33
N TYR A 747 -1.67 30.97 -31.08
CA TYR A 747 -0.34 31.29 -30.50
C TYR A 747 -0.36 32.61 -29.69
N ARG A 748 -1.04 33.65 -30.19
CA ARG A 748 -1.23 34.92 -29.46
C ARG A 748 -1.99 34.75 -28.13
N GLN A 749 -2.92 33.79 -28.04
CA GLN A 749 -3.59 33.46 -26.77
C GLN A 749 -2.63 32.75 -25.81
N LEU A 750 -1.89 31.75 -26.28
CA LEU A 750 -0.96 30.97 -25.46
C LEU A 750 0.17 31.80 -24.85
N MET A 751 0.69 32.77 -25.60
CA MET A 751 1.77 33.64 -25.09
C MET A 751 1.25 34.69 -24.08
N LYS A 752 -0.03 35.08 -24.15
CA LYS A 752 -0.67 35.88 -23.09
C LYS A 752 -0.83 35.09 -21.78
N GLU A 753 -1.03 33.78 -21.86
CA GLU A 753 -1.08 32.91 -20.68
C GLU A 753 0.33 32.68 -20.08
N LYS A 754 1.39 32.70 -20.91
CA LYS A 754 2.78 32.46 -20.49
C LYS A 754 3.62 33.72 -20.19
N ASN A 755 3.10 34.92 -20.45
CA ASN A 755 3.75 36.21 -20.18
C ASN A 755 5.11 36.42 -20.89
N THR A 756 5.27 35.80 -22.07
CA THR A 756 6.48 35.86 -22.92
C THR A 756 6.17 36.58 -24.24
N THR A 757 7.09 37.43 -24.73
CA THR A 757 6.85 38.27 -25.93
C THR A 757 7.86 38.13 -27.05
N THR A 758 9.07 37.61 -26.80
CA THR A 758 10.19 37.66 -27.77
C THR A 758 10.00 36.76 -28.99
N ASP A 759 9.34 35.61 -28.84
CA ASP A 759 9.23 34.62 -29.93
C ASP A 759 8.02 34.88 -30.85
N ILE A 760 7.19 35.88 -30.50
CA ILE A 760 6.00 36.25 -31.27
C ILE A 760 6.39 37.00 -32.55
N ASP A 761 7.31 37.96 -32.46
CA ASP A 761 7.61 38.89 -33.55
C ASP A 761 8.20 38.16 -34.78
N GLU A 762 9.06 37.14 -34.58
CA GLU A 762 9.58 36.32 -35.69
C GLU A 762 8.49 35.43 -36.32
N LEU A 763 7.64 34.81 -35.50
CA LEU A 763 6.56 33.93 -35.98
C LEU A 763 5.47 34.72 -36.71
N GLU A 764 5.12 35.92 -36.22
CA GLU A 764 4.22 36.83 -36.90
C GLU A 764 4.81 37.34 -38.22
N THR A 765 6.08 37.78 -38.22
CA THR A 765 6.77 38.21 -39.44
C THR A 765 6.82 37.08 -40.48
N THR A 766 7.02 35.84 -40.05
CA THR A 766 7.02 34.65 -40.91
C THR A 766 5.62 34.36 -41.47
N ILE A 767 4.57 34.43 -40.65
CA ILE A 767 3.19 34.23 -41.10
C ILE A 767 2.78 35.33 -42.08
N ASP A 768 3.09 36.60 -41.81
CA ASP A 768 2.80 37.73 -42.69
C ASP A 768 3.50 37.57 -44.07
N GLN A 769 4.78 37.17 -44.08
CA GLN A 769 5.50 36.89 -45.34
C GLN A 769 4.87 35.73 -46.14
N ILE A 770 4.41 34.68 -45.46
CA ILE A 770 3.76 33.53 -46.10
C ILE A 770 2.37 33.93 -46.63
N THR A 771 1.55 34.65 -45.87
CA THR A 771 0.20 35.05 -46.29
C THR A 771 0.23 36.09 -47.41
N ASP A 772 1.21 37.00 -47.43
CA ASP A 772 1.43 37.92 -48.55
C ASP A 772 1.89 37.16 -49.81
N HIS A 773 2.84 36.21 -49.68
CA HIS A 773 3.28 35.38 -50.81
C HIS A 773 2.14 34.56 -51.42
N LEU A 774 1.30 33.95 -50.57
CA LEU A 774 0.13 33.17 -51.00
C LEU A 774 -0.99 34.05 -51.55
N SER A 775 -1.11 35.30 -51.09
CA SER A 775 -2.02 36.29 -51.66
C SER A 775 -1.57 36.75 -53.05
N HIS A 776 -0.25 36.83 -53.28
CA HIS A 776 0.31 37.08 -54.61
C HIS A 776 0.21 35.87 -55.54
N LEU A 777 0.31 34.63 -55.05
CA LEU A 777 0.07 33.41 -55.84
C LEU A 777 -1.42 33.15 -56.15
N LYS A 778 -2.32 33.89 -55.48
CA LYS A 778 -3.77 33.85 -55.68
C LYS A 778 -4.25 34.84 -56.77
N MET A 779 -3.51 35.93 -57.01
CA MET A 779 -3.80 36.94 -58.05
C MET A 779 -3.35 36.48 -59.44
#